data_AF-A0A919H6Z6-F1
#
_entry.id   AF-A0A919H6Z6-F1
#
_cell.length_a   1.000
_cell.length_b   1.000
_cell.length_c   1.000
_cell.angle_alpha   90.00
_cell.angle_beta   90.00
_cell.angle_gamma   90.00
#
_symmetry.space_group_name_H-M   'P 1'
#
loop_
_entity.id
_entity.type
_entity.pdbx_description
1 polymer ?
#
loop_
_entity_poly.entity_id
_entity_poly.type
_entity_poly.pdbx_seq_one_letter_code
_entity_poly.pdbx_strand_id
1 'polypeptide(L)'
;MSAMVDERLRRLRSELDDHSRIADRLGLDLERPLRSLNDGYPENAVALVGKLTEKLLKELWRHHDIEGDPSTKALNDLVKRCRPHIRSSTVLDALDDIRRLRNRSTHDGYDISDEDGLLAVRRLVDVLVWFTDTGSAALLGGEPDMVPEVARRCEFLAGLYVTLGYRQAKRFVLSPDTVYQLFCRESGMRLEYVELMLSRDADDLSTVLASSGGELLRTRLPKLTRFVVLDNDSGAQPGALHQMLGLDFRIVRYDGFVDTLVDLDAHLSHLSSAHVLAGPRTAVPAAALTTDPRTGELRMEQSEDAAELLRRLVRGSANVLVTGRPGSGKSTLLRSLAANPEVRRFRFYFDLSLKPKGEPFSEYAARLLAPAMTSDRSRAYDLFLYLIRSGTAVCVLDAVDEGVDEPSPAGFLRLFTDLAAVLSAESAVVMSSRVSFLADSPQVRQLLDSGAGRSEQLVEQMYANGLDPSRVPHFHVVRLADPKATPLERRLTASLKLPAGKPLADILGVHLSRTLAEAGQAELEQRLPAAFGHAFLTDRTVFSLLDIHRQLGAGAFKDGRLGLDNCVLAPVLRPAGRDHLAFAHTAYQELLAARFLAEPKNRETAADLSGGAFLTEQVRAFLAGMPGSPETEDCVLPAGAYLVGPAERLLIRRVERPVRFDRHAVTVERYRRFLDALDADGTSQWDHPDQPAHVTHRPWTDRLMRPDYYENPRYADHPAICVSWWSAYAFAAFDGKRLPTSLEWEAAARGSFGRLFPWGDGPDIARVNCADTWVDQPVVTYQAWYRDFAGDAVRRAGVTPVGERPGNRSPFGVLDMVGNCWEWTSTSLDDLGEAVICGGSYDNPMRAVQTSSKGIYRKRGTSNAVGFRCVQDADTSSTGETTQ
;
A
#
# COMPACT_ATOMS: atom_id res chain seq x y z
N MET A 1 -11.00 -58.08 -39.09
CA MET A 1 -10.27 -57.03 -38.35
C MET A 1 -10.19 -57.40 -36.87
N SER A 2 -9.11 -57.04 -36.17
CA SER A 2 -8.93 -57.28 -34.72
C SER A 2 -9.80 -56.34 -33.89
N ALA A 3 -10.31 -56.76 -32.72
CA ALA A 3 -11.11 -55.91 -31.83
C ALA A 3 -10.41 -54.59 -31.43
N MET A 4 -9.07 -54.56 -31.50
CA MET A 4 -8.26 -53.36 -31.27
C MET A 4 -8.35 -52.34 -32.42
N VAL A 5 -8.52 -52.80 -33.67
CA VAL A 5 -8.70 -51.95 -34.87
C VAL A 5 -10.08 -51.28 -34.82
N ASP A 6 -11.12 -52.00 -34.40
CA ASP A 6 -12.49 -51.47 -34.29
C ASP A 6 -12.61 -50.37 -33.21
N GLU A 7 -11.89 -50.52 -32.08
CA GLU A 7 -11.82 -49.47 -31.05
C GLU A 7 -11.10 -48.21 -31.56
N ARG A 8 -9.99 -48.38 -32.28
CA ARG A 8 -9.24 -47.27 -32.88
C ARG A 8 -10.07 -46.56 -33.96
N LEU A 9 -10.82 -47.29 -34.79
CA LEU A 9 -11.74 -46.72 -35.77
C LEU A 9 -12.87 -45.92 -35.12
N ARG A 10 -13.46 -46.42 -34.02
CA ARG A 10 -14.48 -45.67 -33.26
C ARG A 10 -13.92 -44.38 -32.67
N ARG A 11 -12.70 -44.42 -32.13
CA ARG A 11 -12.02 -43.23 -31.62
C ARG A 11 -11.73 -42.22 -32.72
N LEU A 12 -11.18 -42.65 -33.85
CA LEU A 12 -10.91 -41.79 -35.01
C LEU A 12 -12.19 -41.17 -35.59
N ARG A 13 -13.30 -41.91 -35.59
CA ARG A 13 -14.61 -41.36 -35.98
C ARG A 13 -15.01 -40.21 -35.06
N SER A 14 -14.91 -40.38 -33.74
CA SER A 14 -15.21 -39.31 -32.79
C SER A 14 -14.30 -38.10 -32.97
N GLU A 15 -13.01 -38.30 -33.24
CA GLU A 15 -12.07 -37.21 -33.48
C GLU A 15 -12.34 -36.48 -34.82
N LEU A 16 -12.77 -37.19 -35.86
CA LEU A 16 -13.17 -36.56 -37.13
C LEU A 16 -14.51 -35.82 -37.04
N ASP A 17 -15.46 -36.31 -36.24
CA ASP A 17 -16.75 -35.65 -36.00
C ASP A 17 -16.56 -34.27 -35.35
N ASP A 18 -15.54 -34.10 -34.50
CA ASP A 18 -15.16 -32.81 -33.91
C ASP A 18 -14.72 -31.77 -34.97
N HIS A 19 -14.42 -32.21 -36.20
CA HIS A 19 -14.02 -31.38 -37.33
C HIS A 19 -15.07 -31.30 -38.45
N SER A 20 -16.32 -31.71 -38.21
CA SER A 20 -17.40 -31.73 -39.21
C SER A 20 -17.67 -30.39 -39.89
N ARG A 21 -17.47 -29.27 -39.18
CA ARG A 21 -17.64 -27.91 -39.74
C ARG A 21 -16.68 -27.59 -40.89
N ILE A 22 -15.43 -28.05 -40.79
CA ILE A 22 -14.46 -27.92 -41.89
C ILE A 22 -14.93 -28.78 -43.06
N ALA A 23 -15.47 -29.95 -42.76
CA ALA A 23 -15.93 -30.90 -43.77
C ALA A 23 -17.10 -30.36 -44.59
N ASP A 24 -18.13 -29.84 -43.91
CA ASP A 24 -19.32 -29.26 -44.55
C ASP A 24 -18.96 -28.06 -45.43
N ARG A 25 -18.07 -27.18 -44.95
CA ARG A 25 -17.70 -25.94 -45.63
C ARG A 25 -16.88 -26.18 -46.91
N LEU A 26 -16.00 -27.18 -46.88
CA LEU A 26 -15.11 -27.53 -48.00
C LEU A 26 -15.63 -28.67 -48.88
N GLY A 27 -16.82 -29.20 -48.57
CA GLY A 27 -17.35 -30.40 -49.22
C GLY A 27 -16.36 -31.57 -49.10
N LEU A 28 -15.79 -31.76 -47.91
CA LEU A 28 -14.99 -32.93 -47.57
C LEU A 28 -15.91 -34.00 -47.01
N ASP A 29 -15.68 -35.24 -47.43
CA ASP A 29 -16.32 -36.41 -46.83
C ASP A 29 -15.28 -37.11 -45.97
N LEU A 30 -15.24 -36.75 -44.69
CA LEU A 30 -14.29 -37.30 -43.71
C LEU A 30 -14.66 -38.72 -43.27
N GLU A 31 -15.90 -39.18 -43.52
CA GLU A 31 -16.31 -40.54 -43.19
C GLU A 31 -15.84 -41.55 -44.25
N ARG A 32 -15.70 -41.12 -45.50
CA ARG A 32 -15.35 -42.02 -46.61
C ARG A 32 -14.04 -42.79 -46.42
N PRO A 33 -12.93 -42.19 -45.95
CA PRO A 33 -11.72 -42.95 -45.62
C PRO A 33 -11.95 -44.02 -44.55
N LEU A 34 -12.73 -43.72 -43.50
CA LEU A 34 -13.06 -44.67 -42.44
C LEU A 34 -13.91 -45.83 -42.95
N ARG A 35 -14.88 -45.55 -43.85
CA ARG A 35 -15.67 -46.60 -44.51
C ARG A 35 -14.78 -47.50 -45.36
N SER A 36 -13.88 -46.93 -46.16
CA SER A 36 -12.93 -47.72 -46.96
C SER A 36 -12.02 -48.61 -46.11
N LEU A 37 -11.57 -48.15 -44.93
CA LEU A 37 -10.84 -49.01 -43.99
C LEU A 37 -11.72 -50.15 -43.43
N ASN A 38 -12.94 -49.82 -43.04
CA ASN A 38 -13.87 -50.80 -42.51
C ASN A 38 -14.26 -51.88 -43.54
N ASP A 39 -14.28 -51.50 -44.82
CA ASP A 39 -14.58 -52.38 -45.94
C ASP A 39 -13.36 -53.20 -46.40
N GLY A 40 -12.19 -53.03 -45.76
CA GLY A 40 -10.96 -53.78 -46.04
C GLY A 40 -10.14 -53.26 -47.22
N TYR A 41 -10.26 -51.97 -47.55
CA TYR A 41 -9.55 -51.30 -48.64
C TYR A 41 -8.68 -50.14 -48.13
N PRO A 42 -7.59 -50.42 -47.41
CA PRO A 42 -6.73 -49.38 -46.82
C PRO A 42 -6.04 -48.50 -47.86
N GLU A 43 -5.75 -49.01 -49.06
CA GLU A 43 -5.21 -48.25 -50.19
C GLU A 43 -6.18 -47.15 -50.66
N ASN A 44 -7.48 -47.45 -50.66
CA ASN A 44 -8.52 -46.48 -50.99
C ASN A 44 -8.63 -45.39 -49.92
N ALA A 45 -8.51 -45.78 -48.65
CA ALA A 45 -8.50 -44.83 -47.53
C ALA A 45 -7.29 -43.87 -47.61
N VAL A 46 -6.09 -44.38 -47.87
CA VAL A 46 -4.88 -43.57 -48.07
C VAL A 46 -5.04 -42.61 -49.25
N ALA A 47 -5.60 -43.07 -50.36
CA ALA A 47 -5.86 -42.23 -51.53
C ALA A 47 -6.87 -41.10 -51.24
N LEU A 48 -7.94 -41.40 -50.49
CA LEU A 48 -8.93 -40.41 -50.06
C LEU A 48 -8.34 -39.40 -49.09
N VAL A 49 -7.58 -39.84 -48.09
CA VAL A 49 -6.84 -38.96 -47.17
C VAL A 49 -5.95 -38.00 -47.97
N GLY A 50 -5.19 -38.52 -48.94
CA GLY A 50 -4.36 -37.69 -49.81
C GLY A 50 -5.14 -36.59 -50.55
N LYS A 51 -6.34 -36.89 -51.07
CA LYS A 51 -7.22 -35.90 -51.74
C LYS A 51 -7.76 -34.86 -50.76
N LEU A 52 -8.12 -35.28 -49.55
CA LEU A 52 -8.59 -34.39 -48.49
C LEU A 52 -7.49 -33.40 -48.09
N THR A 53 -6.26 -33.91 -47.89
CA THR A 53 -5.09 -33.09 -47.59
C THR A 53 -4.74 -32.13 -48.74
N GLU A 54 -4.84 -32.57 -50.01
CA GLU A 54 -4.67 -31.66 -51.16
C GLU A 54 -5.66 -30.50 -51.13
N LYS A 55 -6.95 -30.78 -50.87
CA LYS A 55 -7.96 -29.72 -50.78
C LYS A 55 -7.62 -28.71 -49.68
N LEU A 56 -7.25 -29.19 -48.49
CA LEU A 56 -6.86 -28.32 -47.38
C LEU A 56 -5.66 -27.42 -47.73
N LEU A 57 -4.62 -27.99 -48.37
CA LEU A 57 -3.44 -27.23 -48.76
C LEU A 57 -3.71 -26.25 -49.91
N LYS A 58 -4.62 -26.56 -50.84
CA LYS A 58 -5.03 -25.63 -51.90
C LYS A 58 -5.69 -24.37 -51.31
N GLU A 59 -6.47 -24.52 -50.24
CA GLU A 59 -7.07 -23.36 -49.57
C GLU A 59 -6.04 -22.56 -48.77
N LEU A 60 -5.14 -23.24 -48.07
CA LEU A 60 -4.02 -22.58 -47.40
C LEU A 60 -3.15 -21.79 -48.39
N TRP A 61 -2.92 -22.36 -49.58
CA TRP A 61 -2.19 -21.71 -50.67
C TRP A 61 -2.87 -20.43 -51.14
N ARG A 62 -4.18 -20.45 -51.38
CA ARG A 62 -4.95 -19.26 -51.78
C ARG A 62 -4.95 -18.20 -50.68
N HIS A 63 -5.06 -18.61 -49.42
CA HIS A 63 -5.08 -17.70 -48.29
C HIS A 63 -3.77 -16.92 -48.13
N HIS A 64 -2.63 -17.57 -48.34
CA HIS A 64 -1.32 -16.93 -48.26
C HIS A 64 -0.83 -16.32 -49.58
N ASP A 65 -1.72 -16.23 -50.58
CA ASP A 65 -1.46 -15.64 -51.90
C ASP A 65 -0.16 -16.16 -52.55
N ILE A 66 0.07 -17.48 -52.42
CA ILE A 66 1.28 -18.12 -52.94
C ILE A 66 1.20 -18.12 -54.48
N GLU A 67 2.29 -17.72 -55.14
CA GLU A 67 2.33 -17.53 -56.59
C GLU A 67 2.00 -18.82 -57.39
N GLY A 68 1.04 -18.70 -58.31
CA GLY A 68 0.62 -19.75 -59.25
C GLY A 68 -0.71 -20.42 -58.89
N ASP A 69 -1.34 -21.11 -59.86
CA ASP A 69 -2.63 -21.78 -59.64
C ASP A 69 -2.45 -23.12 -58.90
N PRO A 70 -2.96 -23.25 -57.65
CA PRO A 70 -2.84 -24.48 -56.87
C PRO A 70 -3.70 -25.63 -57.42
N SER A 71 -4.67 -25.37 -58.30
CA SER A 71 -5.56 -26.39 -58.86
C SER A 71 -4.80 -27.46 -59.65
N THR A 72 -3.72 -27.06 -60.33
CA THR A 72 -2.87 -27.87 -61.21
C THR A 72 -1.72 -28.58 -60.50
N LYS A 73 -1.53 -28.35 -59.20
CA LYS A 73 -0.37 -28.84 -58.45
C LYS A 73 -0.65 -30.18 -57.76
N ALA A 74 0.33 -31.07 -57.80
CA ALA A 74 0.30 -32.33 -57.05
C ALA A 74 0.56 -32.07 -55.56
N LEU A 75 0.15 -33.00 -54.69
CA LEU A 75 0.37 -32.92 -53.24
C LEU A 75 1.82 -32.59 -52.84
N ASN A 76 2.81 -33.15 -53.55
CA ASN A 76 4.23 -32.86 -53.29
C ASN A 76 4.55 -31.37 -53.42
N ASP A 77 4.04 -30.73 -54.47
CA ASP A 77 4.26 -29.31 -54.73
C ASP A 77 3.48 -28.43 -53.75
N LEU A 78 2.24 -28.83 -53.41
CA LEU A 78 1.41 -28.16 -52.42
C LEU A 78 2.09 -28.16 -51.04
N VAL A 79 2.57 -29.31 -50.57
CA VAL A 79 3.30 -29.41 -49.29
C VAL A 79 4.57 -28.55 -49.33
N LYS A 80 5.36 -28.65 -50.40
CA LYS A 80 6.63 -27.91 -50.51
C LYS A 80 6.44 -26.39 -50.46
N ARG A 81 5.41 -25.88 -51.14
CA ARG A 81 5.14 -24.44 -51.24
C ARG A 81 4.39 -23.89 -50.04
N CYS A 82 3.54 -24.68 -49.39
CA CYS A 82 2.87 -24.28 -48.14
C CYS A 82 3.78 -24.42 -46.90
N ARG A 83 4.86 -25.22 -46.98
CA ARG A 83 5.78 -25.49 -45.86
C ARG A 83 6.25 -24.25 -45.09
N PRO A 84 6.63 -23.12 -45.73
CA PRO A 84 7.03 -21.90 -45.00
C PRO A 84 5.96 -21.32 -44.08
N HIS A 85 4.69 -21.65 -44.33
CA HIS A 85 3.53 -21.13 -43.58
C HIS A 85 3.03 -22.10 -42.50
N ILE A 86 3.63 -23.30 -42.40
CA ILE A 86 3.27 -24.31 -41.40
C ILE A 86 4.40 -24.38 -40.37
N ARG A 87 4.17 -23.81 -39.18
CA ARG A 87 5.19 -23.74 -38.11
C ARG A 87 5.26 -25.01 -37.25
N SER A 88 4.26 -25.89 -37.32
CA SER A 88 4.18 -27.11 -36.51
C SER A 88 4.99 -28.24 -37.17
N SER A 89 6.02 -28.72 -36.48
CA SER A 89 6.81 -29.88 -36.92
C SER A 89 5.95 -31.14 -37.02
N THR A 90 5.04 -31.35 -36.06
CA THR A 90 4.11 -32.48 -36.04
C THR A 90 3.24 -32.53 -37.29
N VAL A 91 2.82 -31.37 -37.80
CA VAL A 91 1.96 -31.28 -38.98
C VAL A 91 2.77 -31.45 -40.25
N LEU A 92 3.99 -30.91 -40.30
CA LEU A 92 4.90 -31.18 -41.41
C LEU A 92 5.23 -32.66 -41.52
N ASP A 93 5.46 -33.33 -40.39
CA ASP A 93 5.69 -34.78 -40.32
C ASP A 93 4.43 -35.55 -40.77
N ALA A 94 3.24 -35.12 -40.33
CA ALA A 94 1.97 -35.71 -40.76
C ALA A 94 1.73 -35.57 -42.27
N LEU A 95 2.03 -34.41 -42.85
CA LEU A 95 1.94 -34.17 -44.30
C LEU A 95 2.95 -35.01 -45.09
N ASP A 96 4.17 -35.15 -44.58
CA ASP A 96 5.21 -35.98 -45.18
C ASP A 96 4.85 -37.47 -45.11
N ASP A 97 4.25 -37.93 -44.00
CA ASP A 97 3.73 -39.29 -43.82
C ASP A 97 2.59 -39.59 -44.80
N ILE A 98 1.58 -38.71 -44.90
CA ILE A 98 0.46 -38.85 -45.85
C ILE A 98 0.98 -38.92 -47.29
N ARG A 99 1.94 -38.05 -47.63
CA ARG A 99 2.59 -38.03 -48.95
C ARG A 99 3.31 -39.35 -49.23
N ARG A 100 4.09 -39.86 -48.27
CA ARG A 100 4.85 -41.10 -48.41
C ARG A 100 3.92 -42.30 -48.60
N LEU A 101 2.87 -42.40 -47.79
CA LEU A 101 1.88 -43.48 -47.87
C LEU A 101 1.14 -43.47 -49.21
N ARG A 102 0.75 -42.29 -49.70
CA ARG A 102 0.09 -42.16 -51.01
C ARG A 102 0.99 -42.51 -52.19
N ASN A 103 2.26 -42.12 -52.16
CA ASN A 103 3.20 -42.47 -53.24
C ASN A 103 3.45 -43.98 -53.28
N ARG A 104 3.60 -44.61 -52.10
CA ARG A 104 3.73 -46.06 -51.98
C ARG A 104 2.51 -46.80 -52.52
N SER A 105 1.31 -46.32 -52.22
CA SER A 105 0.05 -46.95 -52.68
C SER A 105 -0.17 -46.83 -54.19
N THR A 106 0.54 -45.95 -54.89
CA THR A 106 0.30 -45.65 -56.31
C THR A 106 1.41 -46.10 -57.27
N HIS A 107 2.68 -46.16 -56.82
CA HIS A 107 3.81 -46.33 -57.74
C HIS A 107 4.80 -47.45 -57.36
N ASP A 108 4.84 -47.90 -56.10
CA ASP A 108 5.94 -48.76 -55.60
C ASP A 108 5.56 -50.25 -55.48
N GLY A 109 4.34 -50.65 -55.86
CA GLY A 109 3.87 -52.03 -55.74
C GLY A 109 3.81 -52.54 -54.29
N TYR A 110 3.82 -51.63 -53.32
CA TYR A 110 3.78 -51.91 -51.89
C TYR A 110 2.35 -52.23 -51.45
N ASP A 111 2.17 -53.35 -50.74
CA ASP A 111 0.87 -53.76 -50.20
C ASP A 111 0.54 -52.93 -48.94
N ILE A 112 -0.50 -52.09 -49.02
CA ILE A 112 -0.86 -51.15 -47.96
C ILE A 112 -1.62 -51.93 -46.88
N SER A 113 -1.11 -51.90 -45.65
CA SER A 113 -1.76 -52.57 -44.52
C SER A 113 -2.88 -51.73 -43.90
N ASP A 114 -3.77 -52.37 -43.13
CA ASP A 114 -4.77 -51.67 -42.32
C ASP A 114 -4.15 -50.64 -41.36
N GLU A 115 -2.95 -50.92 -40.83
CA GLU A 115 -2.20 -50.00 -39.95
C GLU A 115 -1.69 -48.77 -40.73
N ASP A 116 -1.25 -48.94 -41.99
CA ASP A 116 -0.88 -47.81 -42.85
C ASP A 116 -2.10 -46.91 -43.16
N GLY A 117 -3.26 -47.52 -43.36
CA GLY A 117 -4.53 -46.83 -43.55
C GLY A 117 -5.00 -46.06 -42.30
N LEU A 118 -4.92 -46.69 -41.12
CA LEU A 118 -5.19 -46.04 -39.84
C LEU A 118 -4.23 -44.89 -39.57
N LEU A 119 -2.93 -45.07 -39.86
CA LEU A 119 -1.92 -44.03 -39.71
C LEU A 119 -2.25 -42.83 -40.60
N ALA A 120 -2.62 -43.05 -41.86
CA ALA A 120 -3.00 -41.96 -42.76
C ALA A 120 -4.19 -41.15 -42.22
N VAL A 121 -5.23 -41.81 -41.71
CA VAL A 121 -6.38 -41.12 -41.11
C VAL A 121 -5.97 -40.37 -39.84
N ARG A 122 -5.11 -40.95 -39.00
CA ARG A 122 -4.61 -40.25 -37.81
C ARG A 122 -3.81 -39.01 -38.18
N ARG A 123 -2.95 -39.08 -39.20
CA ARG A 123 -2.21 -37.92 -39.70
C ARG A 123 -3.12 -36.86 -40.28
N LEU A 124 -4.23 -37.25 -40.92
CA LEU A 124 -5.26 -36.30 -41.34
C LEU A 124 -5.88 -35.59 -40.15
N VAL A 125 -6.17 -36.29 -39.05
CA VAL A 125 -6.63 -35.67 -37.80
C VAL A 125 -5.59 -34.69 -37.26
N ASP A 126 -4.30 -35.06 -37.19
CA ASP A 126 -3.24 -34.15 -36.74
C ASP A 126 -3.20 -32.85 -37.58
N VAL A 127 -3.41 -32.98 -38.90
CA VAL A 127 -3.52 -31.84 -39.82
C VAL A 127 -4.78 -31.02 -39.53
N LEU A 128 -5.95 -31.64 -39.36
CA LEU A 128 -7.23 -30.97 -39.06
C LEU A 128 -7.23 -30.25 -37.70
N VAL A 129 -6.62 -30.86 -36.67
CA VAL A 129 -6.41 -30.24 -35.36
C VAL A 129 -5.59 -28.98 -35.50
N TRP A 130 -4.48 -29.03 -36.24
CA TRP A 130 -3.69 -27.83 -36.48
C TRP A 130 -4.46 -26.75 -37.25
N PHE A 131 -5.24 -27.14 -38.27
CA PHE A 131 -6.10 -26.20 -39.00
C PHE A 131 -7.17 -25.56 -38.12
N THR A 132 -7.66 -26.25 -37.08
CA THR A 132 -8.63 -25.70 -36.12
C THR A 132 -7.98 -24.85 -35.03
N ASP A 133 -6.86 -25.31 -34.46
CA ASP A 133 -6.19 -24.65 -33.33
C ASP A 133 -5.42 -23.38 -33.70
N THR A 134 -4.90 -23.29 -34.93
CA THR A 134 -4.14 -22.09 -35.37
C THR A 134 -5.02 -20.92 -35.81
N GLY A 135 -6.35 -21.02 -35.69
CA GLY A 135 -7.25 -19.92 -36.03
C GLY A 135 -7.10 -19.42 -37.47
N SER A 136 -6.73 -20.30 -38.41
CA SER A 136 -6.53 -19.90 -39.80
C SER A 136 -7.89 -19.53 -40.42
N ALA A 137 -8.17 -18.22 -40.45
CA ALA A 137 -9.34 -17.60 -41.06
C ALA A 137 -9.58 -18.01 -42.54
N ALA A 138 -8.61 -18.71 -43.13
CA ALA A 138 -8.60 -19.31 -44.46
C ALA A 138 -9.84 -20.15 -44.82
N LEU A 139 -10.51 -20.80 -43.85
CA LEU A 139 -11.55 -21.79 -44.16
C LEU A 139 -12.94 -21.48 -43.61
N LEU A 140 -13.06 -20.60 -42.60
CA LEU A 140 -14.36 -20.21 -42.04
C LEU A 140 -14.92 -18.92 -42.62
N GLY A 141 -14.19 -18.25 -43.52
CA GLY A 141 -14.62 -17.00 -44.15
C GLY A 141 -14.52 -15.80 -43.21
N GLY A 142 -13.44 -15.71 -42.43
CA GLY A 142 -13.28 -14.72 -41.36
C GLY A 142 -14.30 -14.96 -40.23
N GLU A 143 -13.85 -14.99 -38.97
CA GLU A 143 -14.81 -14.66 -37.92
C GLU A 143 -15.32 -13.23 -38.23
N PRO A 144 -16.61 -12.93 -38.08
CA PRO A 144 -17.08 -11.56 -38.21
C PRO A 144 -16.23 -10.68 -37.30
N ASP A 145 -15.68 -9.59 -37.84
CA ASP A 145 -14.96 -8.62 -37.02
C ASP A 145 -15.92 -8.15 -35.93
N MET A 146 -15.61 -8.54 -34.69
CA MET A 146 -16.44 -8.19 -33.56
C MET A 146 -16.43 -6.69 -33.36
N VAL A 147 -17.58 -6.12 -33.02
CA VAL A 147 -17.62 -4.72 -32.60
C VAL A 147 -16.71 -4.56 -31.37
N PRO A 148 -15.82 -3.54 -31.32
CA PRO A 148 -14.81 -3.42 -30.25
C PRO A 148 -15.39 -3.43 -28.83
N GLU A 149 -16.62 -2.97 -28.67
CA GLU A 149 -17.33 -3.00 -27.40
C GLU A 149 -17.72 -4.42 -26.97
N VAL A 150 -18.26 -5.24 -27.88
CA VAL A 150 -18.58 -6.66 -27.62
C VAL A 150 -17.31 -7.46 -27.35
N ALA A 151 -16.20 -7.14 -28.03
CA ALA A 151 -14.89 -7.74 -27.77
C ALA A 151 -14.41 -7.51 -26.34
N ARG A 152 -14.41 -6.25 -25.87
CA ARG A 152 -14.02 -5.92 -24.50
C ARG A 152 -14.87 -6.64 -23.46
N ARG A 153 -16.18 -6.73 -23.68
CA ARG A 153 -17.11 -7.41 -22.76
C ARG A 153 -16.93 -8.92 -22.75
N CYS A 154 -16.67 -9.52 -23.91
CA CYS A 154 -16.32 -10.94 -24.01
C CYS A 154 -15.03 -11.25 -23.25
N GLU A 155 -14.00 -10.42 -23.42
CA GLU A 155 -12.73 -10.55 -22.70
C GLU A 155 -12.92 -10.41 -21.18
N PHE A 156 -13.77 -9.47 -20.74
CA PHE A 156 -14.14 -9.33 -19.34
C PHE A 156 -14.79 -10.62 -18.79
N LEU A 157 -15.85 -11.11 -19.43
CA LEU A 157 -16.54 -12.32 -18.98
C LEU A 157 -15.62 -13.56 -19.01
N ALA A 158 -14.75 -13.67 -20.02
CA ALA A 158 -13.77 -14.75 -20.09
C ALA A 158 -12.75 -14.68 -18.95
N GLY A 159 -12.18 -13.50 -18.70
CA GLY A 159 -11.24 -13.28 -17.60
C GLY A 159 -11.86 -13.55 -16.23
N LEU A 160 -13.13 -13.18 -16.04
CA LEU A 160 -13.88 -13.45 -14.83
C LEU A 160 -13.97 -14.95 -14.54
N TYR A 161 -14.44 -15.75 -15.50
CA TYR A 161 -14.61 -17.19 -15.30
C TYR A 161 -13.27 -17.92 -15.20
N VAL A 162 -12.22 -17.46 -15.89
CA VAL A 162 -10.85 -17.95 -15.68
C VAL A 162 -10.39 -17.71 -14.25
N THR A 163 -10.68 -16.52 -13.69
CA THR A 163 -10.33 -16.20 -12.30
C THR A 163 -11.09 -17.08 -11.30
N LEU A 164 -12.34 -17.45 -11.61
CA LEU A 164 -13.13 -18.40 -10.83
C LEU A 164 -12.69 -19.87 -11.02
N GLY A 165 -11.61 -20.12 -11.75
CA GLY A 165 -11.00 -21.43 -11.96
C GLY A 165 -11.60 -22.24 -13.11
N TYR A 166 -12.39 -21.64 -13.99
CA TYR A 166 -12.87 -22.30 -15.20
C TYR A 166 -11.87 -22.18 -16.35
N ARG A 167 -11.82 -23.19 -17.21
CA ARG A 167 -11.11 -23.15 -18.49
C ARG A 167 -12.10 -22.91 -19.62
N GLN A 168 -11.74 -22.09 -20.58
CA GLN A 168 -12.56 -21.88 -21.77
C GLN A 168 -12.52 -23.14 -22.64
N ALA A 169 -13.67 -23.79 -22.80
CA ALA A 169 -13.81 -25.01 -23.58
C ALA A 169 -14.12 -24.70 -25.05
N LYS A 170 -15.01 -23.75 -25.32
CA LYS A 170 -15.37 -23.31 -26.68
C LYS A 170 -15.71 -21.82 -26.72
N ARG A 171 -15.42 -21.17 -27.85
CA ARG A 171 -15.82 -19.80 -28.19
C ARG A 171 -16.31 -19.78 -29.63
N PHE A 172 -17.43 -19.09 -29.89
CA PHE A 172 -17.92 -18.87 -31.24
C PHE A 172 -18.41 -17.43 -31.39
N VAL A 173 -17.90 -16.73 -32.40
CA VAL A 173 -18.47 -15.46 -32.86
C VAL A 173 -19.60 -15.80 -33.84
N LEU A 174 -20.85 -15.56 -33.42
CA LEU A 174 -22.04 -15.93 -34.19
C LEU A 174 -22.47 -14.79 -35.14
N SER A 175 -22.22 -13.56 -34.73
CA SER A 175 -22.36 -12.33 -35.51
C SER A 175 -21.34 -11.30 -34.97
N PRO A 176 -21.14 -10.13 -35.61
CA PRO A 176 -20.34 -9.03 -35.03
C PRO A 176 -20.79 -8.60 -33.62
N ASP A 177 -22.05 -8.86 -33.28
CA ASP A 177 -22.73 -8.40 -32.07
C ASP A 177 -23.08 -9.54 -31.08
N THR A 178 -22.95 -10.82 -31.47
CA THR A 178 -23.31 -11.99 -30.65
C THR A 178 -22.19 -13.03 -30.57
N VAL A 179 -21.81 -13.40 -29.34
CA VAL A 179 -20.75 -14.36 -29.03
C VAL A 179 -21.22 -15.41 -28.02
N TYR A 180 -20.91 -16.66 -28.32
CA TYR A 180 -21.10 -17.80 -27.44
C TYR A 180 -19.79 -18.22 -26.76
N GLN A 181 -19.84 -18.51 -25.47
CA GLN A 181 -18.70 -19.03 -24.70
C GLN A 181 -19.14 -20.19 -23.79
N LEU A 182 -18.38 -21.27 -23.82
CA LEU A 182 -18.54 -22.42 -22.92
C LEU A 182 -17.30 -22.55 -22.05
N PHE A 183 -17.52 -22.64 -20.74
CA PHE A 183 -16.49 -22.80 -19.73
C PHE A 183 -16.66 -24.14 -19.02
N CYS A 184 -15.56 -24.79 -18.65
CA CYS A 184 -15.57 -26.00 -17.86
C CYS A 184 -14.59 -25.94 -16.69
N ARG A 185 -14.94 -26.56 -15.57
CA ARG A 185 -14.07 -26.68 -14.39
C ARG A 185 -14.19 -28.08 -13.81
N GLU A 186 -13.09 -28.60 -13.31
CA GLU A 186 -13.07 -29.84 -12.54
C GLU A 186 -13.21 -29.50 -11.06
N SER A 187 -14.20 -30.09 -10.40
CA SER A 187 -14.53 -29.87 -8.99
C SER A 187 -14.69 -31.24 -8.32
N GLY A 188 -13.60 -31.72 -7.71
CA GLY A 188 -13.51 -33.11 -7.24
C GLY A 188 -13.62 -34.10 -8.40
N MET A 189 -14.60 -35.00 -8.36
CA MET A 189 -14.88 -35.97 -9.43
C MET A 189 -15.92 -35.48 -10.46
N ARG A 190 -16.37 -34.22 -10.40
CA ARG A 190 -17.42 -33.68 -11.27
C ARG A 190 -16.86 -32.63 -12.22
N LEU A 191 -17.37 -32.62 -13.45
CA LEU A 191 -17.16 -31.54 -14.41
C LEU A 191 -18.33 -30.58 -14.35
N GLU A 192 -18.01 -29.31 -14.11
CA GLU A 192 -18.95 -28.21 -14.04
C GLU A 192 -18.89 -27.41 -15.34
N TYR A 193 -20.04 -27.11 -15.95
CA TYR A 193 -20.11 -26.34 -17.19
C TYR A 193 -20.91 -25.07 -17.01
N VAL A 194 -20.37 -23.97 -17.55
CA VAL A 194 -21.05 -22.67 -17.61
C VAL A 194 -21.15 -22.20 -19.05
N GLU A 195 -22.36 -21.82 -19.45
CA GLU A 195 -22.69 -21.35 -20.79
C GLU A 195 -23.05 -19.86 -20.74
N LEU A 196 -22.36 -19.05 -21.55
CA LEU A 196 -22.61 -17.62 -21.67
C LEU A 196 -22.92 -17.29 -23.14
N MET A 197 -24.02 -16.59 -23.36
CA MET A 197 -24.35 -15.96 -24.63
C MET A 197 -24.32 -14.45 -24.44
N LEU A 198 -23.34 -13.75 -25.01
CA LEU A 198 -23.29 -12.29 -25.01
C LEU A 198 -23.89 -11.78 -26.32
N SER A 199 -24.85 -10.85 -26.26
CA SER A 199 -25.39 -10.19 -27.45
C SER A 199 -25.64 -8.71 -27.19
N ARG A 200 -25.55 -7.89 -28.25
CA ARG A 200 -25.84 -6.45 -28.16
C ARG A 200 -27.33 -6.17 -27.97
N ASP A 201 -28.20 -6.94 -28.62
CA ASP A 201 -29.63 -6.81 -28.47
C ASP A 201 -30.35 -8.15 -28.71
N ALA A 202 -31.61 -8.20 -28.30
CA ALA A 202 -32.44 -9.39 -28.40
C ALA A 202 -32.81 -9.74 -29.85
N ASP A 203 -32.77 -8.79 -30.77
CA ASP A 203 -33.19 -8.98 -32.16
C ASP A 203 -32.10 -9.70 -32.97
N ASP A 204 -30.83 -9.30 -32.79
CA ASP A 204 -29.67 -10.01 -33.34
C ASP A 204 -29.60 -11.43 -32.77
N LEU A 205 -29.76 -11.59 -31.46
CA LEU A 205 -29.83 -12.90 -30.82
C LEU A 205 -30.97 -13.76 -31.39
N SER A 206 -32.16 -13.18 -31.58
CA SER A 206 -33.31 -13.89 -32.17
C SER A 206 -33.03 -14.32 -33.61
N THR A 207 -32.34 -13.49 -34.39
CA THR A 207 -31.95 -13.80 -35.78
C THR A 207 -30.94 -14.95 -35.82
N VAL A 208 -29.93 -14.91 -34.94
CA VAL A 208 -28.93 -15.96 -34.78
C VAL A 208 -29.58 -17.28 -34.32
N LEU A 209 -30.55 -17.22 -33.39
CA LEU A 209 -31.28 -18.40 -32.92
C LEU A 209 -32.24 -18.97 -33.98
N ALA A 210 -32.93 -18.12 -34.74
CA ALA A 210 -33.84 -18.54 -35.80
C ALA A 210 -33.10 -19.29 -36.92
N SER A 211 -31.90 -18.83 -37.29
CA SER A 211 -31.06 -19.49 -38.29
C SER A 211 -30.50 -20.85 -37.84
N SER A 212 -30.47 -21.12 -36.53
CA SER A 212 -29.98 -22.36 -35.92
C SER A 212 -31.11 -23.27 -35.39
N GLY A 213 -32.39 -22.93 -35.65
CA GLY A 213 -33.53 -23.70 -35.17
C GLY A 213 -33.69 -23.70 -33.65
N GLY A 214 -33.14 -22.70 -32.96
CA GLY A 214 -33.15 -22.58 -31.50
C GLY A 214 -32.13 -23.46 -30.75
N GLU A 215 -31.38 -24.31 -31.44
CA GLU A 215 -30.39 -25.20 -30.83
C GLU A 215 -28.95 -24.75 -31.13
N LEU A 216 -28.46 -23.76 -30.38
CA LEU A 216 -27.03 -23.45 -30.39
C LEU A 216 -26.26 -24.52 -29.59
N LEU A 217 -25.63 -25.43 -30.35
CA LEU A 217 -24.75 -26.52 -29.92
C LEU A 217 -25.41 -27.58 -29.01
N ARG A 218 -25.68 -28.75 -29.60
CA ARG A 218 -26.07 -29.97 -28.87
C ARG A 218 -24.90 -30.52 -28.06
N THR A 219 -24.69 -30.01 -26.85
CA THR A 219 -23.80 -30.66 -25.88
C THR A 219 -24.63 -31.54 -24.95
N ARG A 220 -24.29 -32.83 -24.84
CA ARG A 220 -24.95 -33.78 -23.91
C ARG A 220 -24.43 -33.63 -22.47
N LEU A 221 -23.74 -32.54 -22.17
CA LEU A 221 -23.02 -32.34 -20.91
C LEU A 221 -23.96 -31.64 -19.90
N PRO A 222 -24.01 -32.09 -18.64
CA PRO A 222 -24.84 -31.47 -17.61
C PRO A 222 -24.34 -30.04 -17.29
N LYS A 223 -25.16 -29.03 -17.56
CA LYS A 223 -24.82 -27.61 -17.40
C LYS A 223 -25.28 -27.10 -16.03
N LEU A 224 -24.39 -26.41 -15.31
CA LEU A 224 -24.68 -25.86 -13.97
C LEU A 224 -25.39 -24.51 -14.05
N THR A 225 -24.92 -23.64 -14.96
CA THR A 225 -25.47 -22.29 -15.11
C THR A 225 -25.44 -21.86 -16.57
N ARG A 226 -26.52 -21.24 -17.03
CA ARG A 226 -26.68 -20.73 -18.39
C ARG A 226 -27.13 -19.28 -18.33
N PHE A 227 -26.35 -18.38 -18.91
CA PHE A 227 -26.66 -16.95 -18.96
C PHE A 227 -26.82 -16.46 -20.40
N VAL A 228 -27.82 -15.62 -20.59
CA VAL A 228 -27.92 -14.71 -21.74
C VAL A 228 -27.63 -13.32 -21.23
N VAL A 229 -26.58 -12.70 -21.74
CA VAL A 229 -26.09 -11.39 -21.35
C VAL A 229 -26.39 -10.41 -22.49
N LEU A 230 -27.30 -9.48 -22.25
CA LEU A 230 -27.75 -8.49 -23.24
C LEU A 230 -27.16 -7.10 -22.93
N ASP A 231 -26.80 -6.33 -23.96
CA ASP A 231 -26.30 -4.97 -23.78
C ASP A 231 -27.43 -3.94 -23.58
N ASN A 232 -28.37 -3.89 -24.53
CA ASN A 232 -29.48 -2.93 -24.53
C ASN A 232 -30.82 -3.53 -24.10
N ASP A 233 -31.69 -2.69 -23.52
CA ASP A 233 -33.14 -2.93 -23.46
C ASP A 233 -33.72 -2.77 -24.87
N SER A 234 -33.52 -3.79 -25.70
CA SER A 234 -34.37 -3.99 -26.87
C SER A 234 -35.74 -4.40 -26.35
N GLY A 235 -36.82 -3.77 -26.83
CA GLY A 235 -38.20 -3.94 -26.35
C GLY A 235 -38.80 -5.35 -26.51
N ALA A 236 -37.97 -6.37 -26.75
CA ALA A 236 -38.34 -7.76 -26.66
C ALA A 236 -38.76 -8.10 -25.21
N GLN A 237 -40.03 -8.42 -25.03
CA GLN A 237 -40.56 -8.94 -23.77
C GLN A 237 -39.73 -10.18 -23.38
N PRO A 238 -39.18 -10.27 -22.15
CA PRO A 238 -38.41 -11.43 -21.69
C PRO A 238 -39.10 -12.78 -21.97
N GLY A 239 -40.44 -12.80 -22.01
CA GLY A 239 -41.23 -13.98 -22.36
C GLY A 239 -40.94 -14.59 -23.74
N ALA A 240 -40.60 -13.80 -24.76
CA ALA A 240 -40.31 -14.32 -26.10
C ALA A 240 -38.96 -15.09 -26.15
N LEU A 241 -37.92 -14.53 -25.53
CA LEU A 241 -36.63 -15.20 -25.40
C LEU A 241 -36.71 -16.46 -24.54
N HIS A 242 -37.48 -16.44 -23.44
CA HIS A 242 -37.71 -17.64 -22.62
C HIS A 242 -38.53 -18.71 -23.36
N GLN A 243 -39.44 -18.32 -24.27
CA GLN A 243 -40.13 -19.28 -25.15
C GLN A 243 -39.16 -19.96 -26.14
N MET A 244 -38.17 -19.24 -26.65
CA MET A 244 -37.19 -19.76 -27.61
C MET A 244 -36.07 -20.58 -26.96
N LEU A 245 -35.56 -20.14 -25.82
CA LEU A 245 -34.40 -20.74 -25.14
C LEU A 245 -34.79 -21.70 -24.01
N GLY A 246 -36.05 -21.67 -23.58
CA GLY A 246 -36.55 -22.36 -22.39
C GLY A 246 -36.32 -21.56 -21.10
N LEU A 247 -36.81 -22.10 -19.98
CA LEU A 247 -36.72 -21.48 -18.64
C LEU A 247 -35.37 -21.74 -17.94
N ASP A 248 -34.49 -22.55 -18.54
CA ASP A 248 -33.21 -22.95 -17.96
C ASP A 248 -32.10 -21.89 -18.12
N PHE A 249 -32.42 -20.76 -18.74
CA PHE A 249 -31.50 -19.63 -18.93
C PHE A 249 -31.85 -18.47 -18.01
N ARG A 250 -30.82 -17.83 -17.45
CA ARG A 250 -30.95 -16.54 -16.79
C ARG A 250 -30.61 -15.44 -17.77
N ILE A 251 -31.60 -14.63 -18.12
CA ILE A 251 -31.41 -13.45 -18.97
C ILE A 251 -31.06 -12.26 -18.08
N VAL A 252 -29.91 -11.64 -18.33
CA VAL A 252 -29.39 -10.53 -17.54
C VAL A 252 -28.80 -9.46 -18.45
N ARG A 253 -28.82 -8.20 -18.01
CA ARG A 253 -28.08 -7.15 -18.70
C ARG A 253 -26.58 -7.29 -18.41
N TYR A 254 -25.71 -6.91 -19.34
CA TYR A 254 -24.27 -6.82 -19.08
C TYR A 254 -24.01 -5.93 -17.85
N ASP A 255 -24.68 -4.78 -17.82
CA ASP A 255 -24.69 -3.84 -16.70
C ASP A 255 -25.45 -4.34 -15.45
N GLY A 256 -25.92 -5.58 -15.43
CA GLY A 256 -26.58 -6.25 -14.29
C GLY A 256 -25.99 -7.63 -13.97
N PHE A 257 -25.03 -8.12 -14.77
CA PHE A 257 -24.56 -9.51 -14.72
C PHE A 257 -23.92 -9.85 -13.37
N VAL A 258 -23.02 -9.00 -12.88
CA VAL A 258 -22.29 -9.23 -11.62
C VAL A 258 -23.23 -9.19 -10.41
N ASP A 259 -24.34 -8.45 -10.48
CA ASP A 259 -25.30 -8.36 -9.36
C ASP A 259 -26.02 -9.70 -9.12
N THR A 260 -25.95 -10.62 -10.08
CA THR A 260 -26.40 -12.02 -9.89
C THR A 260 -25.41 -12.87 -9.10
N LEU A 261 -24.14 -12.43 -9.00
CA LEU A 261 -23.05 -13.08 -8.29
C LEU A 261 -22.77 -12.41 -6.93
N VAL A 262 -22.96 -11.08 -6.85
CA VAL A 262 -22.62 -10.24 -5.69
C VAL A 262 -23.77 -9.33 -5.30
N ASP A 263 -24.21 -9.41 -4.05
CA ASP A 263 -25.12 -8.44 -3.42
C ASP A 263 -24.30 -7.33 -2.75
N LEU A 264 -24.03 -6.27 -3.52
CA LEU A 264 -23.20 -5.17 -3.04
C LEU A 264 -23.88 -4.38 -1.91
N ASP A 265 -25.20 -4.23 -1.95
CA ASP A 265 -25.94 -3.47 -0.94
C ASP A 265 -25.93 -4.19 0.42
N ALA A 266 -25.93 -5.52 0.44
CA ALA A 266 -25.68 -6.28 1.67
C ALA A 266 -24.33 -5.91 2.30
N HIS A 267 -23.26 -5.84 1.50
CA HIS A 267 -21.93 -5.43 1.98
C HIS A 267 -21.90 -3.98 2.48
N LEU A 268 -22.52 -3.04 1.75
CA LEU A 268 -22.45 -1.61 2.06
C LEU A 268 -23.52 -1.11 3.05
N SER A 269 -24.48 -1.96 3.45
CA SER A 269 -25.60 -1.61 4.32
C SER A 269 -25.21 -0.86 5.62
N HIS A 270 -24.08 -1.24 6.21
CA HIS A 270 -23.53 -0.62 7.43
C HIS A 270 -22.96 0.79 7.21
N LEU A 271 -22.62 1.17 5.96
CA LEU A 271 -22.16 2.51 5.61
C LEU A 271 -23.32 3.46 5.34
N SER A 272 -24.38 2.97 4.71
CA SER A 272 -25.56 3.77 4.35
C SER A 272 -26.37 4.20 5.58
N SER A 273 -26.48 3.34 6.60
CA SER A 273 -27.13 3.68 7.88
C SER A 273 -26.40 4.78 8.66
N ALA A 274 -25.06 4.83 8.57
CA ALA A 274 -24.26 5.90 9.16
C ALA A 274 -24.39 7.25 8.43
N HIS A 275 -24.90 7.26 7.18
CA HIS A 275 -25.08 8.46 6.36
C HIS A 275 -26.33 9.26 6.72
N VAL A 276 -27.34 8.62 7.32
CA VAL A 276 -28.61 9.26 7.72
C VAL A 276 -28.42 10.31 8.84
N LEU A 277 -27.26 10.35 9.49
CA LEU A 277 -26.94 11.27 10.60
C LEU A 277 -26.04 12.46 10.20
N ALA A 278 -25.61 12.59 8.94
CA ALA A 278 -24.71 13.67 8.54
C ALA A 278 -25.49 14.86 7.96
N GLY A 279 -25.45 16.00 8.65
CA GLY A 279 -25.87 17.30 8.10
C GLY A 279 -25.03 17.71 6.86
N PRO A 280 -25.20 18.95 6.35
CA PRO A 280 -24.52 19.38 5.13
C PRO A 280 -23.00 19.17 5.19
N ARG A 281 -22.46 18.46 4.19
CA ARG A 281 -21.02 18.16 4.09
C ARG A 281 -20.24 19.47 4.04
N THR A 282 -19.26 19.62 4.93
CA THR A 282 -18.33 20.74 4.86
C THR A 282 -17.19 20.42 3.90
N ALA A 283 -16.92 21.30 2.93
CA ALA A 283 -15.76 21.15 2.05
C ALA A 283 -14.45 21.15 2.86
N VAL A 284 -13.55 20.24 2.51
CA VAL A 284 -12.21 20.13 3.10
C VAL A 284 -11.20 20.36 1.99
N PRO A 285 -10.44 21.47 1.99
CA PRO A 285 -9.42 21.69 0.97
C PRO A 285 -8.35 20.60 1.01
N ALA A 286 -7.76 20.29 -0.13
CA ALA A 286 -6.70 19.29 -0.24
C ALA A 286 -5.74 19.61 -1.38
N ALA A 287 -4.50 19.15 -1.25
CA ALA A 287 -3.50 19.18 -2.30
C ALA A 287 -3.23 17.75 -2.80
N ALA A 288 -3.29 17.54 -4.11
CA ALA A 288 -2.71 16.36 -4.74
C ALA A 288 -1.24 16.64 -5.05
N LEU A 289 -0.35 15.83 -4.49
CA LEU A 289 1.06 15.79 -4.88
C LEU A 289 1.18 14.79 -6.04
N THR A 290 1.62 15.25 -7.19
CA THR A 290 1.90 14.42 -8.36
C THR A 290 3.32 14.67 -8.84
N THR A 291 3.95 13.66 -9.44
CA THR A 291 5.29 13.79 -10.00
C THR A 291 5.18 13.71 -11.51
N ASP A 292 5.75 14.67 -12.23
CA ASP A 292 5.79 14.64 -13.68
C ASP A 292 6.63 13.43 -14.14
N PRO A 293 6.07 12.49 -14.90
CA PRO A 293 6.77 11.24 -15.26
C PRO A 293 7.94 11.46 -16.23
N ARG A 294 8.05 12.63 -16.88
CA ARG A 294 9.16 12.96 -17.79
C ARG A 294 10.26 13.77 -17.10
N THR A 295 9.89 14.73 -16.27
CA THR A 295 10.87 15.63 -15.64
C THR A 295 11.24 15.22 -14.22
N GLY A 296 10.43 14.38 -13.58
CA GLY A 296 10.56 14.05 -12.15
C GLY A 296 10.20 15.22 -11.23
N GLU A 297 9.66 16.33 -11.76
CA GLU A 297 9.29 17.49 -10.95
C GLU A 297 7.95 17.27 -10.25
N LEU A 298 7.91 17.63 -8.96
CA LEU A 298 6.68 17.61 -8.16
C LEU A 298 5.74 18.74 -8.59
N ARG A 299 4.53 18.37 -8.99
CA ARG A 299 3.39 19.25 -9.22
C ARG A 299 2.43 19.16 -8.05
N MET A 300 1.97 20.33 -7.59
CA MET A 300 0.93 20.43 -6.58
C MET A 300 -0.36 20.93 -7.23
N GLU A 301 -1.41 20.12 -7.21
CA GLU A 301 -2.74 20.57 -7.61
C GLU A 301 -3.59 20.81 -6.36
N GLN A 302 -3.97 22.07 -6.13
CA GLN A 302 -4.86 22.43 -5.03
C GLN A 302 -6.32 22.22 -5.43
N SER A 303 -7.11 21.69 -4.51
CA SER A 303 -8.56 21.54 -4.64
C SER A 303 -9.24 22.12 -3.41
N GLU A 304 -10.32 22.87 -3.63
CA GLU A 304 -11.14 23.42 -2.54
C GLU A 304 -11.95 22.34 -1.81
N ASP A 305 -12.16 21.17 -2.43
CA ASP A 305 -12.93 20.06 -1.86
C ASP A 305 -12.31 18.69 -2.20
N ALA A 306 -11.71 18.06 -1.18
CA ALA A 306 -11.09 16.76 -1.24
C ALA A 306 -12.00 15.67 -1.82
N ALA A 307 -13.32 15.73 -1.60
CA ALA A 307 -14.20 14.70 -2.15
C ALA A 307 -14.46 14.88 -3.65
N GLU A 308 -14.40 16.10 -4.18
CA GLU A 308 -14.42 16.29 -5.63
C GLU A 308 -13.13 15.77 -6.26
N LEU A 309 -11.99 16.11 -5.65
CA LEU A 309 -10.68 15.62 -6.07
C LEU A 309 -10.61 14.09 -6.08
N LEU A 310 -11.03 13.42 -4.99
CA LEU A 310 -11.05 11.96 -4.93
C LEU A 310 -11.99 11.33 -5.95
N ARG A 311 -13.19 11.91 -6.15
CA ARG A 311 -14.13 11.43 -7.18
C ARG A 311 -13.51 11.52 -8.57
N ARG A 312 -12.82 12.61 -8.88
CA ARG A 312 -12.12 12.79 -10.16
C ARG A 312 -10.99 11.79 -10.35
N LEU A 313 -10.16 11.56 -9.32
CA LEU A 313 -9.05 10.59 -9.38
C LEU A 313 -9.56 9.16 -9.57
N VAL A 314 -10.58 8.76 -8.82
CA VAL A 314 -11.15 7.40 -8.85
C VAL A 314 -11.97 7.10 -10.11
N ARG A 315 -12.47 8.12 -10.81
CA ARG A 315 -13.05 7.93 -12.16
C ARG A 315 -12.00 7.45 -13.16
N GLY A 316 -10.73 7.83 -12.98
CA GLY A 316 -9.60 7.21 -13.66
C GLY A 316 -9.07 5.98 -12.91
N SER A 317 -7.99 5.39 -13.43
CA SER A 317 -7.22 4.37 -12.71
C SER A 317 -6.19 5.07 -11.84
N ALA A 318 -6.45 5.14 -10.53
CA ALA A 318 -5.60 5.84 -9.58
C ALA A 318 -5.55 5.13 -8.24
N ASN A 319 -4.33 4.84 -7.77
CA ASN A 319 -4.09 4.45 -6.39
C ASN A 319 -3.79 5.73 -5.60
N VAL A 320 -4.49 5.95 -4.49
CA VAL A 320 -4.47 7.21 -3.75
C VAL A 320 -4.20 6.92 -2.27
N LEU A 321 -3.23 7.61 -1.67
CA LEU A 321 -3.10 7.68 -0.22
C LEU A 321 -3.58 9.05 0.28
N VAL A 322 -4.60 9.03 1.13
CA VAL A 322 -5.15 10.21 1.79
C VAL A 322 -4.50 10.41 3.15
N THR A 323 -3.86 11.57 3.33
CA THR A 323 -3.18 11.95 4.56
C THR A 323 -3.76 13.23 5.16
N GLY A 324 -3.55 13.45 6.46
CA GLY A 324 -3.96 14.68 7.15
C GLY A 324 -4.11 14.46 8.64
N ARG A 325 -4.18 15.54 9.42
CA ARG A 325 -4.23 15.50 10.89
C ARG A 325 -5.39 14.66 11.44
N PRO A 326 -5.27 14.06 12.64
CA PRO A 326 -6.38 13.40 13.32
C PRO A 326 -7.63 14.28 13.37
N GLY A 327 -8.82 13.71 13.19
CA GLY A 327 -10.08 14.46 13.15
C GLY A 327 -10.40 15.20 11.84
N SER A 328 -9.50 15.17 10.84
CA SER A 328 -9.69 15.85 9.54
C SER A 328 -10.86 15.33 8.68
N GLY A 329 -11.54 14.26 9.09
CA GLY A 329 -12.70 13.70 8.40
C GLY A 329 -12.39 12.63 7.35
N LYS A 330 -11.15 12.10 7.30
CA LYS A 330 -10.71 11.06 6.34
C LYS A 330 -11.68 9.89 6.24
N SER A 331 -12.00 9.23 7.36
CA SER A 331 -12.90 8.07 7.33
C SER A 331 -14.31 8.44 6.87
N THR A 332 -14.83 9.62 7.25
CA THR A 332 -16.12 10.13 6.75
C THR A 332 -16.09 10.36 5.24
N LEU A 333 -15.00 10.94 4.74
CA LEU A 333 -14.75 11.19 3.32
C LEU A 333 -14.70 9.88 2.52
N LEU A 334 -13.95 8.89 3.00
CA LEU A 334 -13.80 7.58 2.37
C LEU A 334 -15.11 6.78 2.40
N ARG A 335 -15.85 6.80 3.52
CA ARG A 335 -17.17 6.17 3.60
C ARG A 335 -18.17 6.82 2.63
N SER A 336 -18.15 8.15 2.53
CA SER A 336 -18.98 8.87 1.55
C SER A 336 -18.61 8.50 0.11
N LEU A 337 -17.32 8.33 -0.18
CA LEU A 337 -16.84 7.89 -1.48
C LEU A 337 -17.32 6.46 -1.81
N ALA A 338 -17.17 5.51 -0.87
CA ALA A 338 -17.64 4.13 -1.04
C ALA A 338 -19.17 4.03 -1.16
N ALA A 339 -19.91 4.85 -0.41
CA ALA A 339 -21.38 4.87 -0.43
C ALA A 339 -21.97 5.55 -1.67
N ASN A 340 -21.21 6.35 -2.42
CA ASN A 340 -21.72 7.07 -3.59
C ASN A 340 -21.71 6.19 -4.87
N PRO A 341 -22.89 5.85 -5.44
CA PRO A 341 -22.99 5.00 -6.64
C PRO A 341 -22.50 5.68 -7.92
N GLU A 342 -22.39 7.01 -7.96
CA GLU A 342 -21.93 7.77 -9.14
C GLU A 342 -20.42 7.70 -9.34
N VAL A 343 -19.67 7.15 -8.37
CA VAL A 343 -18.21 7.03 -8.45
C VAL A 343 -17.82 5.92 -9.41
N ARG A 344 -18.25 4.69 -9.09
CA ARG A 344 -18.12 3.48 -9.88
C ARG A 344 -19.25 2.54 -9.49
N ARG A 345 -19.64 1.66 -10.40
CA ARG A 345 -20.66 0.65 -10.13
C ARG A 345 -20.27 -0.25 -8.96
N PHE A 346 -19.09 -0.87 -9.03
CA PHE A 346 -18.56 -1.73 -7.97
C PHE A 346 -17.69 -0.95 -6.99
N ARG A 347 -18.00 -1.04 -5.70
CA ARG A 347 -17.40 -0.22 -4.65
C ARG A 347 -17.19 -1.07 -3.41
N PHE A 348 -15.96 -1.28 -2.99
CA PHE A 348 -15.63 -2.08 -1.81
C PHE A 348 -15.06 -1.20 -0.72
N TYR A 349 -15.42 -1.46 0.54
CA TYR A 349 -14.91 -0.73 1.69
C TYR A 349 -14.42 -1.71 2.75
N PHE A 350 -13.18 -1.50 3.18
CA PHE A 350 -12.56 -2.27 4.25
C PHE A 350 -12.02 -1.31 5.31
N ASP A 351 -12.49 -1.46 6.55
CA ASP A 351 -11.92 -0.78 7.71
C ASP A 351 -10.80 -1.66 8.28
N LEU A 352 -9.54 -1.32 8.04
CA LEU A 352 -8.41 -2.14 8.47
C LEU A 352 -8.17 -2.08 9.97
N SER A 353 -8.81 -1.16 10.71
CA SER A 353 -8.82 -1.20 12.17
C SER A 353 -9.59 -2.41 12.74
N LEU A 354 -10.38 -3.10 11.92
CA LEU A 354 -11.11 -4.31 12.29
C LEU A 354 -10.43 -5.60 11.80
N LYS A 355 -9.31 -5.47 11.07
CA LYS A 355 -8.52 -6.60 10.60
C LYS A 355 -7.71 -7.16 11.79
N PRO A 356 -7.90 -8.43 12.19
CA PRO A 356 -7.02 -9.10 13.13
C PRO A 356 -5.55 -9.00 12.72
N LYS A 357 -4.69 -8.75 13.70
CA LYS A 357 -3.23 -8.71 13.51
C LYS A 357 -2.73 -10.11 13.19
N GLY A 358 -1.99 -10.26 12.10
CA GLY A 358 -1.57 -11.55 11.54
C GLY A 358 -2.54 -12.28 10.61
N GLU A 359 -3.81 -11.86 10.46
CA GLU A 359 -4.69 -12.35 9.36
C GLU A 359 -4.26 -11.66 8.06
N PRO A 360 -3.97 -12.36 6.96
CA PRO A 360 -3.73 -11.72 5.66
C PRO A 360 -4.95 -10.94 5.17
N PHE A 361 -4.73 -9.87 4.40
CA PHE A 361 -5.80 -9.06 3.83
C PHE A 361 -6.73 -9.89 2.94
N SER A 362 -6.20 -10.89 2.25
CA SER A 362 -6.99 -11.80 1.42
C SER A 362 -8.05 -12.56 2.22
N GLU A 363 -7.69 -13.10 3.39
CA GLU A 363 -8.61 -13.80 4.28
C GLU A 363 -9.63 -12.85 4.91
N TYR A 364 -9.16 -11.68 5.37
CA TYR A 364 -10.01 -10.63 5.91
C TYR A 364 -11.08 -10.17 4.91
N ALA A 365 -10.66 -9.87 3.68
CA ALA A 365 -11.55 -9.46 2.61
C ALA A 365 -12.51 -10.59 2.20
N ALA A 366 -12.03 -11.82 2.06
CA ALA A 366 -12.88 -12.98 1.75
C ALA A 366 -14.00 -13.14 2.79
N ARG A 367 -13.65 -13.05 4.08
CA ARG A 367 -14.59 -13.20 5.19
C ARG A 367 -15.67 -12.11 5.22
N LEU A 368 -15.30 -10.86 4.91
CA LEU A 368 -16.25 -9.74 4.85
C LEU A 368 -17.15 -9.78 3.60
N LEU A 369 -16.63 -10.30 2.49
CA LEU A 369 -17.37 -10.38 1.23
C LEU A 369 -18.25 -11.63 1.15
N ALA A 370 -17.88 -12.72 1.82
CA ALA A 370 -18.60 -14.00 1.75
C ALA A 370 -20.12 -13.91 2.00
N PRO A 371 -20.64 -13.08 2.94
CA PRO A 371 -22.09 -12.92 3.11
C PRO A 371 -22.80 -12.26 1.92
N ALA A 372 -22.07 -11.46 1.13
CA ALA A 372 -22.55 -10.78 -0.06
C ALA A 372 -22.43 -11.62 -1.35
N MET A 373 -21.94 -12.87 -1.27
CA MET A 373 -21.73 -13.74 -2.45
C MET A 373 -22.81 -14.84 -2.52
N THR A 374 -23.49 -14.96 -3.65
CA THR A 374 -24.69 -15.81 -3.79
C THR A 374 -24.40 -17.27 -4.14
N SER A 375 -23.30 -17.59 -4.85
CA SER A 375 -23.10 -18.92 -5.46
C SER A 375 -21.82 -19.67 -5.07
N ASP A 376 -20.75 -18.98 -4.65
CA ASP A 376 -19.51 -19.64 -4.20
C ASP A 376 -18.70 -18.75 -3.23
N ARG A 377 -19.01 -18.85 -1.93
CA ARG A 377 -18.37 -18.04 -0.88
C ARG A 377 -16.85 -18.24 -0.80
N SER A 378 -16.35 -19.39 -1.26
CA SER A 378 -14.91 -19.70 -1.24
C SER A 378 -14.09 -18.86 -2.22
N ARG A 379 -14.76 -18.30 -3.24
CA ARG A 379 -14.16 -17.50 -4.33
C ARG A 379 -14.40 -15.99 -4.17
N ALA A 380 -14.90 -15.55 -3.01
CA ALA A 380 -15.24 -14.14 -2.77
C ALA A 380 -14.05 -13.20 -3.02
N TYR A 381 -12.85 -13.58 -2.58
CA TYR A 381 -11.64 -12.80 -2.79
C TYR A 381 -11.18 -12.79 -4.25
N ASP A 382 -11.19 -13.94 -4.93
CA ASP A 382 -10.80 -14.05 -6.34
C ASP A 382 -11.66 -13.13 -7.23
N LEU A 383 -12.98 -13.12 -6.99
CA LEU A 383 -13.91 -12.24 -7.69
C LEU A 383 -13.63 -10.76 -7.42
N PHE A 384 -13.44 -10.39 -6.15
CA PHE A 384 -13.07 -9.03 -5.78
C PHE A 384 -11.77 -8.58 -6.45
N LEU A 385 -10.75 -9.43 -6.43
CA LEU A 385 -9.45 -9.17 -7.02
C LEU A 385 -9.56 -8.94 -8.54
N TYR A 386 -10.38 -9.75 -9.23
CA TYR A 386 -10.66 -9.57 -10.65
C TYR A 386 -11.32 -8.21 -10.94
N LEU A 387 -12.34 -7.82 -10.18
CA LEU A 387 -13.06 -6.56 -10.38
C LEU A 387 -12.15 -5.34 -10.17
N ILE A 388 -11.26 -5.41 -9.18
CA ILE A 388 -10.28 -4.35 -8.93
C ILE A 388 -9.25 -4.28 -10.06
N ARG A 389 -8.66 -5.41 -10.45
CA ARG A 389 -7.58 -5.43 -11.47
C ARG A 389 -8.07 -5.19 -12.89
N SER A 390 -9.36 -5.41 -13.17
CA SER A 390 -10.00 -5.03 -14.43
C SER A 390 -10.35 -3.54 -14.52
N GLY A 391 -10.09 -2.77 -13.45
CA GLY A 391 -10.44 -1.36 -13.40
C GLY A 391 -11.94 -1.13 -13.49
N THR A 392 -12.77 -2.05 -12.97
CA THR A 392 -14.24 -1.90 -12.93
C THR A 392 -14.76 -1.52 -11.54
N ALA A 393 -13.95 -1.74 -10.51
CA ALA A 393 -14.27 -1.42 -9.12
C ALA A 393 -13.36 -0.36 -8.50
N VAL A 394 -13.87 0.31 -7.45
CA VAL A 394 -13.04 1.05 -6.49
C VAL A 394 -12.91 0.25 -5.21
N CYS A 395 -11.70 0.19 -4.64
CA CYS A 395 -11.45 -0.32 -3.30
C CYS A 395 -11.10 0.84 -2.37
N VAL A 396 -11.79 0.93 -1.23
CA VAL A 396 -11.50 1.88 -0.17
C VAL A 396 -10.93 1.12 1.03
N LEU A 397 -9.69 1.43 1.38
CA LEU A 397 -8.99 0.87 2.55
C LEU A 397 -8.83 1.97 3.60
N ASP A 398 -9.71 1.98 4.60
CA ASP A 398 -9.67 2.97 5.67
C ASP A 398 -8.75 2.49 6.80
N ALA A 399 -7.96 3.41 7.38
CA ALA A 399 -7.05 3.15 8.49
C ALA A 399 -5.94 2.13 8.21
N VAL A 400 -5.23 2.27 7.08
CA VAL A 400 -4.14 1.34 6.71
C VAL A 400 -3.07 1.20 7.77
N ASP A 401 -2.80 2.25 8.54
CA ASP A 401 -1.85 2.25 9.64
C ASP A 401 -2.30 1.46 10.87
N GLU A 402 -3.61 1.29 11.09
CA GLU A 402 -4.13 0.42 12.16
C GLU A 402 -4.11 -1.06 11.78
N GLY A 403 -4.00 -1.37 10.48
CA GLY A 403 -3.85 -2.75 9.98
C GLY A 403 -2.43 -3.28 10.01
N VAL A 404 -1.45 -2.46 10.44
CA VAL A 404 -0.03 -2.83 10.50
C VAL A 404 0.25 -3.59 11.80
N ASP A 405 0.97 -4.70 11.71
CA ASP A 405 1.30 -5.52 12.89
C ASP A 405 2.28 -4.83 13.85
N GLU A 406 3.12 -3.94 13.34
CA GLU A 406 4.02 -3.09 14.14
C GLU A 406 4.08 -1.67 13.56
N PRO A 407 4.07 -0.60 14.36
CA PRO A 407 4.17 0.79 13.88
C PRO A 407 5.61 1.11 13.45
N SER A 408 6.09 0.41 12.42
CA SER A 408 7.43 0.56 11.86
C SER A 408 7.35 0.60 10.33
N PRO A 409 8.37 1.17 9.65
CA PRO A 409 8.48 1.06 8.20
C PRO A 409 8.45 -0.41 7.71
N ALA A 410 9.05 -1.34 8.46
CA ALA A 410 9.06 -2.76 8.11
C ALA A 410 7.66 -3.38 8.23
N GLY A 411 6.91 -3.04 9.28
CA GLY A 411 5.51 -3.45 9.42
C GLY A 411 4.67 -2.94 8.26
N PHE A 412 4.82 -1.65 7.93
CA PHE A 412 4.09 -1.06 6.80
C PHE A 412 4.42 -1.74 5.47
N LEU A 413 5.70 -2.04 5.21
CA LEU A 413 6.11 -2.78 4.00
C LEU A 413 5.47 -4.16 3.94
N ARG A 414 5.36 -4.90 5.06
CA ARG A 414 4.69 -6.20 5.08
C ARG A 414 3.19 -6.09 4.76
N LEU A 415 2.49 -5.13 5.35
CA LEU A 415 1.09 -4.87 5.01
C LEU A 415 0.96 -4.46 3.53
N PHE A 416 1.87 -3.62 3.04
CA PHE A 416 1.87 -3.20 1.64
C PHE A 416 2.11 -4.37 0.69
N THR A 417 2.99 -5.32 1.04
CA THR A 417 3.16 -6.59 0.31
C THR A 417 1.87 -7.39 0.25
N ASP A 418 1.17 -7.51 1.37
CA ASP A 418 -0.12 -8.20 1.46
C ASP A 418 -1.19 -7.52 0.59
N LEU A 419 -1.20 -6.18 0.56
CA LEU A 419 -2.07 -5.37 -0.29
C LEU A 419 -1.63 -5.32 -1.77
N ALA A 420 -0.42 -5.75 -2.12
CA ALA A 420 0.12 -5.62 -3.48
C ALA A 420 -0.71 -6.36 -4.53
N ALA A 421 -1.42 -7.42 -4.14
CA ALA A 421 -2.30 -8.15 -5.03
C ALA A 421 -3.44 -7.27 -5.60
N VAL A 422 -3.97 -6.34 -4.79
CA VAL A 422 -5.06 -5.43 -5.22
C VAL A 422 -4.55 -4.18 -5.93
N LEU A 423 -3.23 -3.99 -6.02
CA LEU A 423 -2.62 -2.83 -6.63
C LEU A 423 -2.17 -3.15 -8.07
N SER A 424 -2.73 -2.44 -9.04
CA SER A 424 -2.31 -2.50 -10.44
C SER A 424 -2.38 -1.11 -11.10
N ALA A 425 -1.86 -0.99 -12.32
CA ALA A 425 -1.99 0.23 -13.13
C ALA A 425 -3.46 0.57 -13.45
N GLU A 426 -4.34 -0.43 -13.49
CA GLU A 426 -5.77 -0.27 -13.76
C GLU A 426 -6.63 -0.16 -12.49
N SER A 427 -6.04 -0.40 -11.32
CA SER A 427 -6.79 -0.41 -10.07
C SER A 427 -7.12 1.01 -9.60
N ALA A 428 -8.29 1.17 -8.99
CA ALA A 428 -8.68 2.37 -8.28
C ALA A 428 -8.75 2.07 -6.77
N VAL A 429 -7.64 2.25 -6.06
CA VAL A 429 -7.54 1.97 -4.61
C VAL A 429 -7.32 3.26 -3.84
N VAL A 430 -8.22 3.60 -2.91
CA VAL A 430 -8.10 4.77 -2.04
C VAL A 430 -7.84 4.32 -0.61
N MET A 431 -6.69 4.70 -0.09
CA MET A 431 -6.22 4.36 1.25
C MET A 431 -6.27 5.59 2.15
N SER A 432 -6.58 5.43 3.44
CA SER A 432 -6.37 6.49 4.44
C SER A 432 -5.47 6.01 5.57
N SER A 433 -4.65 6.92 6.09
CA SER A 433 -3.95 6.74 7.36
C SER A 433 -4.62 7.59 8.44
N ARG A 434 -4.94 7.02 9.61
CA ARG A 434 -5.61 7.73 10.73
C ARG A 434 -4.63 8.39 11.71
N VAL A 435 -3.46 7.83 11.88
CA VAL A 435 -2.48 8.01 12.97
C VAL A 435 -1.06 8.15 12.38
N SER A 436 -0.88 9.19 11.58
CA SER A 436 0.05 9.12 10.45
C SER A 436 1.54 9.25 10.77
N PHE A 437 2.18 8.18 11.28
CA PHE A 437 3.61 7.97 11.06
C PHE A 437 3.93 7.88 9.56
N LEU A 438 2.96 7.46 8.74
CA LEU A 438 3.06 7.35 7.28
C LEU A 438 3.18 8.71 6.57
N ALA A 439 2.50 9.75 7.07
CA ALA A 439 2.61 11.10 6.52
C ALA A 439 3.95 11.74 6.88
N ASP A 440 4.54 11.35 8.00
CA ASP A 440 5.78 11.92 8.52
C ASP A 440 7.03 11.13 8.12
N SER A 441 6.90 9.84 7.77
CA SER A 441 7.99 8.99 7.29
C SER A 441 8.49 9.41 5.90
N PRO A 442 9.77 9.82 5.79
CA PRO A 442 10.40 10.08 4.50
C PRO A 442 10.43 8.85 3.59
N GLN A 443 10.57 7.65 4.16
CA GLN A 443 10.64 6.39 3.41
C GLN A 443 9.29 6.02 2.79
N VAL A 444 8.19 6.27 3.50
CA VAL A 444 6.83 6.07 2.97
C VAL A 444 6.54 7.10 1.89
N ARG A 445 6.95 8.36 2.07
CA ARG A 445 6.88 9.35 0.99
C ARG A 445 7.69 8.92 -0.23
N GLN A 446 8.90 8.39 -0.06
CA GLN A 446 9.71 7.83 -1.15
C GLN A 446 9.11 6.59 -1.81
N LEU A 447 8.39 5.75 -1.06
CA LEU A 447 7.66 4.60 -1.61
C LEU A 447 6.50 5.06 -2.51
N LEU A 448 5.83 6.14 -2.11
CA LEU A 448 4.67 6.72 -2.80
C LEU A 448 5.06 7.70 -3.92
N ASP A 449 6.29 8.22 -3.89
CA ASP A 449 6.84 9.11 -4.91
C ASP A 449 7.52 8.26 -6.00
N SER A 450 6.93 8.26 -7.19
CA SER A 450 7.41 7.50 -8.34
C SER A 450 8.47 8.25 -9.17
N GLY A 451 9.12 9.28 -8.62
CA GLY A 451 10.26 9.94 -9.26
C GLY A 451 11.48 9.01 -9.39
N ALA A 452 12.40 9.36 -10.31
CA ALA A 452 13.62 8.61 -10.66
C ALA A 452 14.67 8.45 -9.53
N GLY A 453 14.30 8.66 -8.28
CA GLY A 453 15.18 8.62 -7.11
C GLY A 453 14.59 7.85 -5.94
N ARG A 454 14.21 6.58 -6.13
CA ARG A 454 14.04 5.68 -4.98
C ARG A 454 15.42 5.38 -4.40
N SER A 455 15.57 5.51 -3.08
CA SER A 455 16.85 5.16 -2.42
C SER A 455 17.15 3.68 -2.63
N GLU A 456 18.43 3.34 -2.84
CA GLU A 456 18.90 1.96 -3.03
C GLU A 456 18.45 1.05 -1.86
N GLN A 457 18.52 1.59 -0.65
CA GLN A 457 18.05 0.93 0.57
C GLN A 457 16.55 0.58 0.55
N LEU A 458 15.70 1.45 0.00
CA LEU A 458 14.26 1.17 -0.12
C LEU A 458 14.00 0.09 -1.17
N VAL A 459 14.73 0.12 -2.29
CA VAL A 459 14.66 -0.90 -3.33
C VAL A 459 15.04 -2.28 -2.79
N GLU A 460 16.13 -2.37 -2.03
CA GLU A 460 16.55 -3.60 -1.36
C GLU A 460 15.51 -4.12 -0.37
N GLN A 461 14.92 -3.23 0.44
CA GLN A 461 13.86 -3.61 1.37
C GLN A 461 12.61 -4.14 0.66
N MET A 462 12.23 -3.56 -0.47
CA MET A 462 11.11 -4.06 -1.27
C MET A 462 11.38 -5.48 -1.77
N TYR A 463 12.54 -5.73 -2.36
CA TYR A 463 12.91 -7.07 -2.81
C TYR A 463 12.98 -8.08 -1.66
N ALA A 464 13.53 -7.69 -0.51
CA ALA A 464 13.58 -8.53 0.69
C ALA A 464 12.19 -8.94 1.19
N ASN A 465 11.17 -8.13 0.94
CA ASN A 465 9.77 -8.40 1.26
C ASN A 465 8.96 -8.94 0.07
N GLY A 466 9.63 -9.39 -1.01
CA GLY A 466 8.99 -10.01 -2.18
C GLY A 466 8.29 -9.04 -3.14
N LEU A 467 8.56 -7.73 -3.04
CA LEU A 467 7.98 -6.71 -3.91
C LEU A 467 8.95 -6.33 -5.03
N ASP A 468 8.48 -6.44 -6.28
CA ASP A 468 9.17 -5.91 -7.45
C ASP A 468 8.86 -4.41 -7.60
N PRO A 469 9.84 -3.50 -7.40
CA PRO A 469 9.62 -2.06 -7.46
C PRO A 469 9.11 -1.58 -8.83
N SER A 470 9.42 -2.30 -9.92
CA SER A 470 8.98 -1.95 -11.27
C SER A 470 7.48 -2.21 -11.49
N ARG A 471 6.87 -3.05 -10.64
CA ARG A 471 5.47 -3.45 -10.73
C ARG A 471 4.56 -2.68 -9.77
N VAL A 472 5.13 -1.88 -8.87
CA VAL A 472 4.36 -1.04 -7.95
C VAL A 472 3.70 0.10 -8.75
N PRO A 473 2.36 0.19 -8.75
CA PRO A 473 1.67 1.23 -9.50
C PRO A 473 1.90 2.61 -8.90
N HIS A 474 1.64 3.65 -9.68
CA HIS A 474 1.82 5.04 -9.25
C HIS A 474 0.78 5.39 -8.19
N PHE A 475 1.21 6.11 -7.14
CA PHE A 475 0.33 6.63 -6.10
C PHE A 475 0.16 8.13 -6.22
N HIS A 476 -1.07 8.59 -6.03
CA HIS A 476 -1.36 9.99 -5.73
C HIS A 476 -1.37 10.18 -4.22
N VAL A 477 -0.60 11.12 -3.71
CA VAL A 477 -0.72 11.52 -2.29
C VAL A 477 -1.67 12.71 -2.24
N VAL A 478 -2.85 12.50 -1.63
CA VAL A 478 -3.81 13.57 -1.37
C VAL A 478 -3.67 13.99 0.07
N ARG A 479 -3.08 15.16 0.30
CA ARG A 479 -2.93 15.75 1.62
C ARG A 479 -4.10 16.68 1.88
N LEU A 480 -4.93 16.35 2.85
CA LEU A 480 -5.94 17.28 3.34
C LEU A 480 -5.23 18.49 3.95
N ALA A 481 -5.72 19.69 3.64
CA ALA A 481 -5.21 20.91 4.25
C ALA A 481 -5.38 20.81 5.77
N ASP A 482 -4.48 21.47 6.50
CA ASP A 482 -4.55 21.56 7.96
C ASP A 482 -5.37 22.81 8.33
N PRO A 483 -6.70 22.70 8.51
CA PRO A 483 -7.50 23.87 8.87
C PRO A 483 -7.15 24.35 10.27
N LYS A 484 -7.52 25.60 10.59
CA LYS A 484 -7.50 26.12 11.98
C LYS A 484 -8.25 25.21 12.95
N ALA A 485 -9.31 24.54 12.49
CA ALA A 485 -10.04 23.52 13.23
C ALA A 485 -10.56 22.43 12.27
N THR A 486 -10.24 21.19 12.59
CA THR A 486 -10.71 19.97 11.92
C THR A 486 -12.23 19.82 12.03
N PRO A 487 -12.87 19.05 11.13
CA PRO A 487 -14.30 18.74 11.24
C PRO A 487 -14.69 18.14 12.59
N LEU A 488 -13.85 17.28 13.18
CA LEU A 488 -14.08 16.72 14.52
C LEU A 488 -14.12 17.83 15.59
N GLU A 489 -13.12 18.71 15.60
CA GLU A 489 -13.05 19.83 16.54
C GLU A 489 -14.26 20.74 16.39
N ARG A 490 -14.64 21.11 15.17
CA ARG A 490 -15.81 21.95 14.91
C ARG A 490 -17.11 21.32 15.41
N ARG A 491 -17.32 20.04 15.09
CA ARG A 491 -18.51 19.29 15.52
C ARG A 491 -18.59 19.20 17.04
N LEU A 492 -17.50 18.79 17.70
CA LEU A 492 -17.48 18.64 19.14
C LEU A 492 -17.59 20.00 19.84
N THR A 493 -16.86 21.03 19.39
CA THR A 493 -16.95 22.40 19.91
C THR A 493 -18.40 22.91 19.85
N ALA A 494 -19.09 22.72 18.73
CA ALA A 494 -20.48 23.11 18.57
C ALA A 494 -21.41 22.30 19.50
N SER A 495 -21.31 20.97 19.50
CA SER A 495 -22.14 20.09 20.32
C SER A 495 -21.95 20.33 21.82
N LEU A 496 -20.73 20.67 22.23
CA LEU A 496 -20.37 20.91 23.62
C LEU A 496 -20.58 22.37 24.04
N LYS A 497 -20.90 23.27 23.10
CA LYS A 497 -21.00 24.73 23.29
C LYS A 497 -19.71 25.33 23.86
N LEU A 498 -18.56 24.93 23.32
CA LEU A 498 -17.24 25.41 23.73
C LEU A 498 -16.82 26.66 22.92
N PRO A 499 -15.95 27.53 23.48
CA PRO A 499 -15.27 28.57 22.71
C PRO A 499 -14.46 28.00 21.54
N ALA A 500 -14.39 28.73 20.44
CA ALA A 500 -13.58 28.35 19.28
C ALA A 500 -12.08 28.40 19.58
N GLY A 501 -11.30 27.55 18.90
CA GLY A 501 -9.83 27.54 18.98
C GLY A 501 -9.24 26.78 20.18
N LYS A 502 -10.05 26.04 20.94
CA LYS A 502 -9.51 25.15 21.98
C LYS A 502 -8.69 24.00 21.37
N PRO A 503 -7.60 23.56 22.01
CA PRO A 503 -6.87 22.36 21.63
C PRO A 503 -7.77 21.12 21.58
N LEU A 504 -7.49 20.20 20.65
CA LEU A 504 -8.24 18.94 20.52
C LEU A 504 -8.28 18.15 21.85
N ALA A 505 -7.18 18.09 22.61
CA ALA A 505 -7.11 17.40 23.89
C ALA A 505 -8.19 17.89 24.88
N ASP A 506 -8.37 19.21 24.96
CA ASP A 506 -9.35 19.84 25.86
C ASP A 506 -10.78 19.54 25.41
N ILE A 507 -11.03 19.59 24.10
CA ILE A 507 -12.35 19.30 23.52
C ILE A 507 -12.74 17.85 23.81
N LEU A 508 -11.83 16.90 23.57
CA LEU A 508 -12.05 15.47 23.83
C LEU A 508 -12.21 15.20 25.33
N GLY A 509 -11.41 15.85 26.17
CA GLY A 509 -11.51 15.76 27.62
C GLY A 509 -12.88 16.21 28.13
N VAL A 510 -13.36 17.38 27.70
CA VAL A 510 -14.70 17.87 28.07
C VAL A 510 -15.80 16.92 27.60
N HIS A 511 -15.66 16.33 26.41
CA HIS A 511 -16.65 15.37 25.92
C HIS A 511 -16.73 14.12 26.81
N LEU A 512 -15.58 13.57 27.22
CA LEU A 512 -15.51 12.42 28.12
C LEU A 512 -16.14 12.74 29.49
N SER A 513 -15.74 13.85 30.11
CA SER A 513 -16.26 14.25 31.42
C SER A 513 -17.77 14.50 31.38
N ARG A 514 -18.28 15.16 30.33
CA ARG A 514 -19.72 15.39 30.16
C ARG A 514 -20.48 14.08 29.96
N THR A 515 -19.97 13.20 29.10
CA THR A 515 -20.58 11.89 28.82
C THR A 515 -20.78 11.08 30.11
N LEU A 516 -19.75 11.03 30.96
CA LEU A 516 -19.82 10.32 32.24
C LEU A 516 -20.72 11.02 33.27
N ALA A 517 -20.67 12.36 33.35
CA ALA A 517 -21.50 13.13 34.27
C ALA A 517 -23.00 13.00 33.96
N GLU A 518 -23.39 13.05 32.68
CA GLU A 518 -24.78 12.85 32.23
C GLU A 518 -25.28 11.43 32.51
N ALA A 519 -24.38 10.44 32.59
CA ALA A 519 -24.69 9.08 32.99
C ALA A 519 -24.67 8.86 34.52
N GLY A 520 -24.33 9.89 35.32
CA GLY A 520 -24.21 9.77 36.78
C GLY A 520 -23.04 8.90 37.24
N GLN A 521 -21.96 8.83 36.46
CA GLN A 521 -20.80 7.95 36.68
C GLN A 521 -19.47 8.72 36.51
N ALA A 522 -19.40 9.94 37.05
CA ALA A 522 -18.24 10.81 36.91
C ALA A 522 -16.97 10.21 37.53
N GLU A 523 -17.11 9.37 38.57
CA GLU A 523 -16.02 8.67 39.23
C GLU A 523 -15.25 7.71 38.31
N LEU A 524 -15.88 7.23 37.23
CA LEU A 524 -15.21 6.35 36.27
C LEU A 524 -14.13 7.07 35.46
N GLU A 525 -14.14 8.40 35.38
CA GLU A 525 -13.18 9.16 34.59
C GLU A 525 -11.73 8.87 35.02
N GLN A 526 -11.49 8.76 36.33
CA GLN A 526 -10.16 8.50 36.89
C GLN A 526 -9.61 7.11 36.51
N ARG A 527 -10.48 6.17 36.15
CA ARG A 527 -10.10 4.81 35.77
C ARG A 527 -9.82 4.67 34.27
N LEU A 528 -10.31 5.61 33.45
CA LEU A 528 -10.17 5.55 32.00
C LEU A 528 -8.70 5.51 31.52
N PRO A 529 -7.77 6.33 32.06
CA PRO A 529 -6.36 6.28 31.62
C PRO A 529 -5.70 4.92 31.90
N ALA A 530 -5.90 4.37 33.11
CA ALA A 530 -5.34 3.06 33.47
C ALA A 530 -5.97 1.91 32.66
N ALA A 531 -7.27 2.00 32.33
CA ALA A 531 -7.97 0.97 31.57
C ALA A 531 -7.63 1.01 30.07
N PHE A 532 -7.82 2.16 29.44
CA PHE A 532 -7.78 2.30 27.99
C PHE A 532 -6.51 2.97 27.47
N GLY A 533 -5.87 3.81 28.28
CA GLY A 533 -4.57 4.40 27.96
C GLY A 533 -3.47 3.35 27.97
N HIS A 534 -3.36 2.56 29.04
CA HIS A 534 -2.44 1.41 29.09
C HIS A 534 -2.74 0.41 27.98
N ALA A 535 -4.02 0.08 27.74
CA ALA A 535 -4.40 -0.81 26.65
C ALA A 535 -3.90 -0.31 25.29
N PHE A 536 -4.02 0.99 25.02
CA PHE A 536 -3.49 1.61 23.80
C PHE A 536 -1.96 1.47 23.70
N LEU A 537 -1.21 1.69 24.79
CA LEU A 537 0.25 1.50 24.81
C LEU A 537 0.67 0.04 24.60
N THR A 538 -0.20 -0.91 24.91
CA THR A 538 -0.04 -2.34 24.58
C THR A 538 -0.77 -2.74 23.29
N ASP A 539 -1.06 -1.76 22.44
CA ASP A 539 -1.56 -1.94 21.07
C ASP A 539 -2.95 -2.61 20.98
N ARG A 540 -3.81 -2.32 21.97
CA ARG A 540 -5.19 -2.79 22.07
C ARG A 540 -6.18 -1.64 21.93
N THR A 541 -6.87 -1.60 20.80
CA THR A 541 -7.85 -0.56 20.43
C THR A 541 -9.31 -1.05 20.38
N VAL A 542 -9.51 -2.36 20.41
CA VAL A 542 -10.82 -3.03 20.40
C VAL A 542 -11.03 -3.79 21.71
N PHE A 543 -12.23 -3.67 22.27
CA PHE A 543 -12.60 -4.22 23.57
C PHE A 543 -13.89 -5.00 23.46
N SER A 544 -13.93 -6.21 24.02
CA SER A 544 -15.22 -6.88 24.22
C SER A 544 -16.04 -6.15 25.28
N LEU A 545 -17.37 -6.32 25.26
CA LEU A 545 -18.24 -5.82 26.33
C LEU A 545 -17.78 -6.30 27.72
N LEU A 546 -17.24 -7.52 27.80
CA LEU A 546 -16.72 -8.10 29.03
C LEU A 546 -15.41 -7.41 29.49
N ASP A 547 -14.57 -6.98 28.57
CA ASP A 547 -13.36 -6.23 28.91
C ASP A 547 -13.68 -4.89 29.55
N ILE A 548 -14.63 -4.16 28.96
CA ILE A 548 -15.11 -2.88 29.51
C ILE A 548 -15.68 -3.10 30.91
N HIS A 549 -16.49 -4.15 31.10
CA HIS A 549 -17.01 -4.50 32.42
C HIS A 549 -15.92 -4.83 33.43
N ARG A 550 -14.88 -5.59 33.04
CA ARG A 550 -13.75 -5.92 33.94
C ARG A 550 -12.94 -4.69 34.30
N GLN A 551 -12.68 -3.80 33.35
CA GLN A 551 -11.83 -2.62 33.55
C GLN A 551 -12.52 -1.51 34.33
N LEU A 552 -13.80 -1.26 34.06
CA LEU A 552 -14.57 -0.16 34.64
C LEU A 552 -15.58 -0.59 35.71
N GLY A 553 -15.90 -1.88 35.81
CA GLY A 553 -16.85 -2.44 36.75
C GLY A 553 -18.31 -2.37 36.28
N ALA A 554 -19.24 -2.73 37.18
CA ALA A 554 -20.68 -2.77 36.88
C ALA A 554 -21.26 -1.39 36.50
N GLY A 555 -20.74 -0.30 37.07
CA GLY A 555 -21.18 1.07 36.77
C GLY A 555 -20.96 1.52 35.32
N ALA A 556 -20.17 0.78 34.54
CA ALA A 556 -19.99 1.05 33.12
C ALA A 556 -21.21 0.75 32.25
N PHE A 557 -22.21 0.03 32.79
CA PHE A 557 -23.41 -0.36 32.08
C PHE A 557 -24.67 -0.05 32.89
N LYS A 558 -25.66 0.53 32.22
CA LYS A 558 -27.01 0.75 32.78
C LYS A 558 -27.75 -0.57 32.90
N ASP A 559 -28.54 -0.70 33.96
CA ASP A 559 -29.44 -1.84 34.24
C ASP A 559 -28.76 -3.23 34.27
N GLY A 560 -27.43 -3.28 34.46
CA GLY A 560 -26.65 -4.52 34.50
C GLY A 560 -26.61 -5.28 33.17
N ARG A 561 -26.97 -4.66 32.05
CA ARG A 561 -27.02 -5.29 30.72
C ARG A 561 -25.80 -4.92 29.89
N LEU A 562 -25.05 -5.93 29.44
CA LEU A 562 -23.96 -5.73 28.51
C LEU A 562 -24.50 -5.40 27.12
N GLY A 563 -24.14 -4.24 26.60
CA GLY A 563 -24.50 -3.78 25.26
C GLY A 563 -24.04 -2.35 25.04
N LEU A 564 -23.85 -1.94 23.77
CA LEU A 564 -23.44 -0.57 23.45
C LEU A 564 -24.45 0.45 23.98
N ASP A 565 -25.74 0.25 23.75
CA ASP A 565 -26.80 1.18 24.14
C ASP A 565 -26.88 1.38 25.67
N ASN A 566 -26.43 0.38 26.44
CA ASN A 566 -26.40 0.44 27.89
C ASN A 566 -25.05 0.95 28.44
N CYS A 567 -24.01 1.03 27.60
CA CYS A 567 -22.69 1.46 28.04
C CYS A 567 -22.68 2.98 28.29
N VAL A 568 -22.15 3.41 29.43
CA VAL A 568 -22.07 4.85 29.76
C VAL A 568 -21.16 5.62 28.80
N LEU A 569 -20.21 4.93 28.15
CA LEU A 569 -19.33 5.49 27.13
C LEU A 569 -19.91 5.41 25.71
N ALA A 570 -21.16 4.97 25.52
CA ALA A 570 -21.77 4.83 24.18
C ALA A 570 -21.56 6.04 23.25
N PRO A 571 -21.66 7.31 23.70
CA PRO A 571 -21.46 8.49 22.84
C PRO A 571 -20.05 8.64 22.26
N VAL A 572 -19.05 7.99 22.88
CA VAL A 572 -17.64 8.01 22.44
C VAL A 572 -17.16 6.67 21.88
N LEU A 573 -18.04 5.67 21.81
CA LEU A 573 -17.75 4.34 21.30
C LEU A 573 -18.49 4.07 19.99
N ARG A 574 -18.03 3.06 19.24
CA ARG A 574 -18.68 2.51 18.05
C ARG A 574 -18.65 0.98 18.08
N PRO A 575 -19.60 0.29 17.44
CA PRO A 575 -19.49 -1.15 17.23
C PRO A 575 -18.25 -1.51 16.41
N ALA A 576 -17.55 -2.56 16.83
CA ALA A 576 -16.40 -3.17 16.17
C ALA A 576 -16.60 -4.69 15.93
N GLY A 577 -17.86 -5.13 15.99
CA GLY A 577 -18.28 -6.53 15.92
C GLY A 577 -19.60 -6.72 16.68
N ARG A 578 -20.05 -7.96 16.82
CA ARG A 578 -21.29 -8.29 17.54
C ARG A 578 -21.21 -7.90 19.02
N ASP A 579 -20.10 -8.25 19.67
CA ASP A 579 -19.87 -8.04 21.11
C ASP A 579 -18.58 -7.24 21.40
N HIS A 580 -18.07 -6.54 20.38
CA HIS A 580 -16.83 -5.77 20.44
C HIS A 580 -17.10 -4.30 20.13
N LEU A 581 -16.43 -3.42 20.87
CA LEU A 581 -16.52 -1.97 20.76
C LEU A 581 -15.12 -1.38 20.54
N ALA A 582 -15.08 -0.27 19.83
CA ALA A 582 -13.89 0.58 19.68
C ALA A 582 -14.27 2.02 19.99
N PHE A 583 -13.30 2.88 20.26
CA PHE A 583 -13.59 4.32 20.32
C PHE A 583 -14.07 4.83 18.96
N ALA A 584 -15.02 5.75 19.00
CA ALA A 584 -15.56 6.40 17.80
C ALA A 584 -14.45 7.16 17.03
N HIS A 585 -13.39 7.55 17.74
CA HIS A 585 -12.18 8.12 17.15
C HIS A 585 -10.94 7.76 18.01
N THR A 586 -9.86 7.31 17.38
CA THR A 586 -8.63 6.85 18.05
C THR A 586 -8.02 7.91 18.98
N ALA A 587 -8.16 9.20 18.64
CA ALA A 587 -7.73 10.31 19.49
C ALA A 587 -8.26 10.29 20.94
N TYR A 588 -9.39 9.65 21.23
CA TYR A 588 -9.81 9.46 22.63
C TYR A 588 -8.87 8.53 23.38
N GLN A 589 -8.45 7.42 22.78
CA GLN A 589 -7.48 6.51 23.41
C GLN A 589 -6.10 7.14 23.48
N GLU A 590 -5.68 7.90 22.47
CA GLU A 590 -4.41 8.63 22.49
C GLU A 590 -4.38 9.68 23.60
N LEU A 591 -5.50 10.38 23.83
CA LEU A 591 -5.65 11.27 24.98
C LEU A 591 -5.53 10.51 26.30
N LEU A 592 -6.19 9.35 26.43
CA LEU A 592 -6.14 8.53 27.62
C LEU A 592 -4.73 7.93 27.85
N ALA A 593 -4.01 7.58 26.79
CA ALA A 593 -2.62 7.15 26.84
C ALA A 593 -1.70 8.31 27.28
N ALA A 594 -1.89 9.51 26.74
CA ALA A 594 -1.18 10.70 27.21
C ALA A 594 -1.49 11.01 28.68
N ARG A 595 -2.75 10.92 29.13
CA ARG A 595 -3.12 11.07 30.55
C ARG A 595 -2.48 10.00 31.43
N PHE A 596 -2.38 8.76 30.94
CA PHE A 596 -1.70 7.67 31.66
C PHE A 596 -0.20 7.95 31.80
N LEU A 597 0.45 8.35 30.71
CA LEU A 597 1.88 8.71 30.66
C LEU A 597 2.22 10.03 31.36
N ALA A 598 1.24 10.83 31.77
CA ALA A 598 1.48 12.04 32.56
C ALA A 598 2.05 11.72 33.95
N GLU A 599 1.78 10.52 34.47
CA GLU A 599 2.33 10.05 35.73
C GLU A 599 3.71 9.39 35.52
N PRO A 600 4.76 9.81 36.26
CA PRO A 600 6.11 9.25 36.12
C PRO A 600 6.17 7.72 36.26
N LYS A 601 5.46 7.14 37.24
CA LYS A 601 5.41 5.69 37.46
C LYS A 601 4.89 4.91 36.25
N ASN A 602 3.95 5.49 35.51
CA ASN A 602 3.36 4.87 34.33
C ASN A 602 4.30 4.96 33.13
N ARG A 603 5.11 6.03 33.03
CA ARG A 603 6.21 6.09 32.04
C ARG A 603 7.26 5.02 32.32
N GLU A 604 7.62 4.79 33.58
CA GLU A 604 8.53 3.69 33.93
C GLU A 604 7.96 2.34 33.51
N THR A 605 6.69 2.08 33.84
CA THR A 605 5.99 0.85 33.45
C THR A 605 5.98 0.66 31.94
N ALA A 606 5.76 1.74 31.18
CA ALA A 606 5.77 1.70 29.72
C ALA A 606 7.19 1.52 29.12
N ALA A 607 8.24 1.96 29.82
CA ALA A 607 9.62 1.74 29.43
C ALA A 607 10.04 0.26 29.55
N ASP A 608 9.44 -0.48 30.50
CA ASP A 608 9.76 -1.88 30.79
C ASP A 608 8.96 -2.88 29.92
N LEU A 609 8.13 -2.41 28.98
CA LEU A 609 7.40 -3.27 28.04
C LEU A 609 8.36 -3.96 27.06
N SER A 610 8.36 -5.30 27.03
CA SER A 610 9.28 -6.11 26.21
C SER A 610 9.19 -5.85 24.70
N GLY A 611 8.01 -5.45 24.20
CA GLY A 611 7.79 -5.05 22.80
C GLY A 611 7.89 -3.55 22.53
N GLY A 612 8.15 -2.73 23.57
CA GLY A 612 7.99 -1.29 23.53
C GLY A 612 6.53 -0.83 23.61
N ALA A 613 6.32 0.42 24.04
CA ALA A 613 5.00 1.04 24.08
C ALA A 613 4.57 1.50 22.68
N PHE A 614 3.32 1.24 22.30
CA PHE A 614 2.68 1.80 21.11
C PHE A 614 2.48 3.31 21.31
N LEU A 615 3.29 4.10 20.60
CA LEU A 615 3.33 5.55 20.71
C LEU A 615 3.05 6.19 19.36
N THR A 616 2.28 7.27 19.39
CA THR A 616 1.94 8.05 18.21
C THR A 616 2.35 9.49 18.44
N GLU A 617 2.57 10.24 17.36
CA GLU A 617 2.80 11.67 17.45
C GLU A 617 1.65 12.41 18.15
N GLN A 618 0.44 11.88 18.07
CA GLN A 618 -0.71 12.46 18.74
C GLN A 618 -0.67 12.22 20.26
N VAL A 619 -0.21 11.05 20.72
CA VAL A 619 0.07 10.79 22.14
C VAL A 619 1.13 11.76 22.65
N ARG A 620 2.23 11.93 21.91
CA ARG A 620 3.30 12.89 22.23
C ARG A 620 2.75 14.31 22.32
N ALA A 621 2.00 14.77 21.31
CA ALA A 621 1.44 16.12 21.27
C ALA A 621 0.44 16.37 22.41
N PHE A 622 -0.41 15.40 22.74
CA PHE A 622 -1.32 15.52 23.89
C PHE A 622 -0.56 15.53 25.21
N LEU A 623 0.46 14.69 25.35
CA LEU A 623 1.30 14.64 26.54
C LEU A 623 2.03 15.98 26.74
N ALA A 624 2.59 16.56 25.67
CA ALA A 624 3.28 17.86 25.68
C ALA A 624 2.38 19.03 26.12
N GLY A 625 1.06 18.93 25.89
CA GLY A 625 0.07 19.91 26.31
C GLY A 625 -0.49 19.70 27.72
N MET A 626 -0.12 18.63 28.42
CA MET A 626 -0.57 18.38 29.79
C MET A 626 0.14 19.31 30.78
N PRO A 627 -0.52 19.69 31.90
CA PRO A 627 0.13 20.40 32.98
C PRO A 627 1.26 19.54 33.56
N GLY A 628 2.48 20.07 33.54
CA GLY A 628 3.68 19.34 33.91
C GLY A 628 4.07 19.42 35.39
N SER A 629 4.92 18.49 35.81
CA SER A 629 5.73 18.67 37.03
C SER A 629 6.62 19.91 36.86
N PRO A 630 6.89 20.70 37.93
CA PRO A 630 7.73 21.88 37.82
C PRO A 630 9.10 21.50 37.26
N GLU A 631 9.40 22.02 36.07
CA GLU A 631 10.69 21.83 35.43
C GLU A 631 11.66 22.85 36.06
N THR A 632 12.75 22.37 36.66
CA THR A 632 13.71 23.22 37.35
C THR A 632 14.68 23.84 36.35
N GLU A 633 14.77 25.16 36.29
CA GLU A 633 15.73 25.87 35.40
C GLU A 633 17.18 25.84 35.92
N ASP A 634 17.55 24.77 36.63
CA ASP A 634 18.84 24.57 37.30
C ASP A 634 19.84 23.75 36.47
N CYS A 635 19.48 23.45 35.21
CA CYS A 635 20.22 22.63 34.26
C CYS A 635 20.40 21.17 34.71
N VAL A 636 19.52 20.65 35.58
CA VAL A 636 19.55 19.24 36.01
C VAL A 636 18.43 18.46 35.31
N LEU A 637 18.81 17.41 34.58
CA LEU A 637 17.93 16.38 34.07
C LEU A 637 17.77 15.29 35.15
N PRO A 638 16.59 15.07 35.74
CA PRO A 638 16.38 14.00 36.72
C PRO A 638 16.49 12.61 36.11
N ALA A 639 16.79 11.61 36.94
CA ALA A 639 16.61 10.21 36.55
C ALA A 639 15.12 9.91 36.26
N GLY A 640 14.87 9.05 35.29
CA GLY A 640 13.52 8.58 34.98
C GLY A 640 13.29 8.27 33.49
N ALA A 641 12.05 7.92 33.18
CA ALA A 641 11.60 7.58 31.83
C ALA A 641 11.13 8.81 31.03
N TYR A 642 11.71 8.98 29.84
CA TYR A 642 11.47 10.09 28.92
C TYR A 642 11.03 9.61 27.54
N LEU A 643 10.13 10.38 26.91
CA LEU A 643 9.69 10.18 25.53
C LEU A 643 10.70 10.80 24.55
N VAL A 644 11.32 9.96 23.72
CA VAL A 644 12.42 10.30 22.81
C VAL A 644 12.22 9.65 21.44
N GLY A 645 13.01 10.06 20.45
CA GLY A 645 12.95 9.57 19.07
C GLY A 645 12.11 10.46 18.14
N PRO A 646 12.29 10.32 16.82
CA PRO A 646 11.50 11.04 15.83
C PRO A 646 10.07 10.49 15.76
N ALA A 647 9.18 11.18 15.05
CA ALA A 647 7.77 10.84 14.90
C ALA A 647 7.50 9.40 14.45
N GLU A 648 8.31 8.90 13.53
CA GLU A 648 8.24 7.55 12.98
C GLU A 648 8.79 6.47 13.92
N ARG A 649 9.44 6.87 15.03
CA ARG A 649 10.07 5.95 15.98
C ARG A 649 10.12 6.55 17.39
N LEU A 650 8.95 6.91 17.92
CA LEU A 650 8.81 7.34 19.29
C LEU A 650 9.06 6.17 20.25
N LEU A 651 9.81 6.45 21.32
CA LEU A 651 10.26 5.47 22.30
C LEU A 651 10.20 6.07 23.70
N ILE A 652 9.99 5.23 24.70
CA ILE A 652 10.26 5.59 26.10
C ILE A 652 11.60 4.98 26.48
N ARG A 653 12.49 5.80 27.05
CA ARG A 653 13.84 5.40 27.47
C ARG A 653 14.16 5.95 28.84
N ARG A 654 14.90 5.17 29.63
CA ARG A 654 15.27 5.48 31.00
C ARG A 654 16.63 6.18 31.03
N VAL A 655 16.68 7.31 31.74
CA VAL A 655 17.90 7.96 32.19
C VAL A 655 18.14 7.49 33.63
N GLU A 656 19.22 6.75 33.84
CA GLU A 656 19.45 6.01 35.10
C GLU A 656 19.82 6.90 36.29
N ARG A 657 20.44 8.05 36.03
CA ARG A 657 20.96 8.95 37.06
C ARG A 657 20.67 10.40 36.71
N PRO A 658 20.52 11.30 37.70
CA PRO A 658 20.41 12.72 37.42
C PRO A 658 21.69 13.27 36.78
N VAL A 659 21.55 14.15 35.79
CA VAL A 659 22.67 14.71 35.02
C VAL A 659 22.57 16.23 34.99
N ARG A 660 23.63 16.92 35.39
CA ARG A 660 23.75 18.39 35.30
C ARG A 660 24.41 18.77 33.97
N PHE A 661 23.71 19.59 33.18
CA PHE A 661 24.18 20.11 31.91
C PHE A 661 24.92 21.44 32.08
N ASP A 662 25.95 21.65 31.26
CA ASP A 662 26.37 23.00 30.94
C ASP A 662 25.20 23.76 30.31
N ARG A 663 24.94 24.97 30.83
CA ARG A 663 23.81 25.79 30.36
C ARG A 663 23.94 26.12 28.86
N HIS A 664 25.15 26.26 28.35
CA HIS A 664 25.46 26.65 26.97
C HIS A 664 26.47 25.67 26.37
N ALA A 665 26.57 25.64 25.04
CA ALA A 665 27.69 25.00 24.36
C ALA A 665 29.04 25.55 24.87
N VAL A 666 30.10 24.73 24.79
CA VAL A 666 31.44 25.18 25.15
C VAL A 666 31.84 26.33 24.24
N THR A 667 32.17 27.46 24.84
CA THR A 667 32.56 28.68 24.14
C THR A 667 34.02 28.65 23.69
N VAL A 668 34.38 29.43 22.68
CA VAL A 668 35.78 29.61 22.23
C VAL A 668 36.69 30.02 23.39
N GLU A 669 36.26 30.90 24.30
CA GLU A 669 37.09 31.31 25.44
C GLU A 669 37.44 30.13 26.36
N ARG A 670 36.44 29.35 26.76
CA ARG A 670 36.67 28.12 27.55
C ARG A 670 37.58 27.14 26.81
N TYR A 671 37.39 26.95 25.51
CA TYR A 671 38.22 26.06 24.72
C TYR A 671 39.67 26.56 24.58
N ARG A 672 39.90 27.87 24.48
CA ARG A 672 41.27 28.45 24.51
C ARG A 672 42.03 28.07 25.78
N ARG A 673 41.38 28.08 26.95
CA ARG A 673 42.00 27.65 28.21
C ARG A 673 42.45 26.19 28.18
N PHE A 674 41.71 25.33 27.48
CA PHE A 674 42.12 23.95 27.23
C PHE A 674 43.31 23.88 26.27
N LEU A 675 43.32 24.68 25.20
CA LEU A 675 44.46 24.78 24.28
C LEU A 675 45.76 25.21 24.97
N ASP A 676 45.65 26.11 25.95
CA ASP A 676 46.79 26.56 26.77
C ASP A 676 47.31 25.47 27.73
N ALA A 677 46.49 24.46 28.02
CA ALA A 677 46.81 23.33 28.90
C ALA A 677 47.31 22.08 28.15
N LEU A 678 47.38 22.13 26.81
CA LEU A 678 47.90 21.03 25.99
C LEU A 678 49.42 20.90 26.10
N ASP A 679 49.90 19.70 25.82
CA ASP A 679 51.32 19.47 25.60
C ASP A 679 51.81 20.15 24.31
N ALA A 680 53.13 20.32 24.19
CA ALA A 680 53.73 21.03 23.06
C ALA A 680 53.40 20.40 21.69
N ASP A 681 53.18 19.08 21.66
CA ASP A 681 52.76 18.33 20.48
C ASP A 681 51.24 18.38 20.21
N GLY A 682 50.46 18.99 21.10
CA GLY A 682 49.02 19.15 21.00
C GLY A 682 48.20 17.97 21.53
N THR A 683 48.84 17.02 22.21
CA THR A 683 48.19 15.94 22.98
C THR A 683 47.83 16.41 24.38
N SER A 684 47.13 15.57 25.15
CA SER A 684 46.78 15.89 26.53
C SER A 684 46.76 14.66 27.44
N GLN A 685 46.84 14.87 28.75
CA GLN A 685 46.61 13.80 29.73
C GLN A 685 45.14 13.32 29.82
N TRP A 686 44.22 14.02 29.13
CA TRP A 686 42.78 13.73 29.10
C TRP A 686 42.35 12.99 27.84
N ASP A 687 43.31 12.53 27.04
CA ASP A 687 43.05 11.83 25.78
C ASP A 687 42.22 10.56 26.00
N HIS A 688 41.33 10.28 25.05
CA HIS A 688 40.56 9.04 25.12
C HIS A 688 41.51 7.83 24.95
N PRO A 689 41.30 6.72 25.70
CA PRO A 689 42.17 5.54 25.59
C PRO A 689 42.33 4.99 24.17
N ASP A 690 41.23 4.98 23.40
CA ASP A 690 41.20 4.53 22.00
C ASP A 690 41.58 5.62 20.97
N GLN A 691 42.07 6.79 21.40
CA GLN A 691 42.46 7.86 20.50
C GLN A 691 43.70 7.46 19.67
N PRO A 692 43.67 7.63 18.33
CA PRO A 692 44.86 7.42 17.53
C PRO A 692 45.99 8.40 17.89
N ALA A 693 47.23 7.92 17.97
CA ALA A 693 48.40 8.67 18.44
C ALA A 693 48.74 9.96 17.67
N HIS A 694 48.16 10.18 16.49
CA HIS A 694 48.39 11.37 15.65
C HIS A 694 47.31 12.45 15.81
N VAL A 695 46.29 12.21 16.64
CA VAL A 695 45.22 13.18 16.89
C VAL A 695 45.74 14.27 17.82
N THR A 696 45.61 15.52 17.39
CA THR A 696 45.88 16.70 18.22
C THR A 696 44.57 17.43 18.52
N HIS A 697 44.55 18.23 19.59
CA HIS A 697 43.35 18.94 20.01
C HIS A 697 43.23 20.36 19.46
N ARG A 698 44.17 20.78 18.61
CA ARG A 698 44.11 22.08 17.93
C ARG A 698 42.97 22.08 16.91
N PRO A 699 42.11 23.12 16.88
CA PRO A 699 41.03 23.22 15.91
C PRO A 699 41.58 23.25 14.48
N TRP A 700 40.81 22.69 13.55
CA TRP A 700 41.19 22.72 12.13
C TRP A 700 40.91 24.09 11.53
N THR A 701 41.95 24.94 11.49
CA THR A 701 41.85 26.32 11.02
C THR A 701 41.46 26.43 9.54
N ASP A 702 41.90 25.49 8.70
CA ASP A 702 41.62 25.50 7.26
C ASP A 702 40.13 25.30 6.93
N ARG A 703 39.37 24.72 7.87
CA ARG A 703 37.92 24.55 7.70
C ARG A 703 37.13 25.74 8.22
N LEU A 704 37.72 26.63 9.00
CA LEU A 704 37.01 27.77 9.56
C LEU A 704 36.56 28.73 8.45
N MET A 705 35.30 29.14 8.47
CA MET A 705 34.83 30.25 7.62
C MET A 705 35.53 31.58 7.93
N ARG A 706 36.14 31.69 9.12
CA ARG A 706 36.89 32.84 9.62
C ARG A 706 38.20 32.32 10.22
N PRO A 707 39.34 32.49 9.54
CA PRO A 707 40.62 31.96 10.03
C PRO A 707 41.00 32.47 11.42
N ASP A 708 40.60 33.68 11.78
CA ASP A 708 40.85 34.33 13.07
C ASP A 708 39.88 33.89 14.18
N TYR A 709 39.01 32.90 13.97
CA TYR A 709 37.91 32.56 14.90
C TYR A 709 38.40 32.27 16.34
N TYR A 710 39.46 31.49 16.47
CA TYR A 710 40.06 31.15 17.76
C TYR A 710 41.09 32.17 18.25
N GLU A 711 41.36 33.26 17.53
CA GLU A 711 42.32 34.30 17.95
C GLU A 711 41.62 35.61 18.29
N ASN A 712 40.53 35.92 17.60
CA ASN A 712 39.81 37.16 17.73
C ASN A 712 38.92 37.15 19.00
N PRO A 713 39.07 38.14 19.91
CA PRO A 713 38.25 38.23 21.12
C PRO A 713 36.74 38.35 20.84
N ARG A 714 36.31 38.85 19.67
CA ARG A 714 34.89 38.98 19.33
C ARG A 714 34.12 37.64 19.33
N TYR A 715 34.86 36.53 19.19
CA TYR A 715 34.30 35.19 19.15
C TYR A 715 34.38 34.46 20.51
N ALA A 716 34.84 35.13 21.57
CA ALA A 716 35.00 34.53 22.90
C ALA A 716 33.74 33.78 23.36
N ASP A 717 32.57 34.40 23.18
CA ASP A 717 31.26 33.83 23.57
C ASP A 717 30.59 32.98 22.49
N HIS A 718 31.23 32.72 21.34
CA HIS A 718 30.65 31.83 20.33
C HIS A 718 31.00 30.36 20.64
N PRO A 719 30.23 29.38 20.13
CA PRO A 719 30.54 27.97 20.29
C PRO A 719 31.92 27.59 19.73
N ALA A 720 32.64 26.73 20.43
CA ALA A 720 33.85 26.11 19.92
C ALA A 720 33.49 25.08 18.83
N ILE A 721 33.68 25.48 17.56
CA ILE A 721 33.39 24.71 16.35
C ILE A 721 34.67 24.26 15.64
N CYS A 722 34.58 23.40 14.63
CA CYS A 722 35.75 22.76 13.98
C CYS A 722 36.60 21.94 14.97
N VAL A 723 35.95 21.38 15.99
CA VAL A 723 36.53 20.47 16.98
C VAL A 723 36.12 19.03 16.68
N SER A 724 37.06 18.10 16.83
CA SER A 724 36.79 16.67 16.64
C SER A 724 36.09 16.08 17.87
N TRP A 725 35.51 14.88 17.74
CA TRP A 725 34.93 14.17 18.88
C TRP A 725 35.96 13.90 19.97
N TRP A 726 37.19 13.53 19.57
CA TRP A 726 38.31 13.29 20.48
C TRP A 726 38.65 14.55 21.29
N SER A 727 38.65 15.71 20.64
CA SER A 727 38.88 17.00 21.31
C SER A 727 37.75 17.38 22.26
N ALA A 728 36.50 17.11 21.88
CA ALA A 728 35.35 17.34 22.74
C ALA A 728 35.38 16.45 23.99
N TYR A 729 35.81 15.18 23.84
CA TYR A 729 36.01 14.25 24.94
C TYR A 729 37.12 14.72 25.89
N ALA A 730 38.31 15.02 25.35
CA ALA A 730 39.45 15.46 26.15
C ALA A 730 39.16 16.79 26.88
N PHE A 731 38.48 17.73 26.21
CA PHE A 731 38.01 18.96 26.86
C PHE A 731 37.05 18.66 28.01
N ALA A 732 36.08 17.77 27.81
CA ALA A 732 35.11 17.47 28.86
C ALA A 732 35.81 16.91 30.10
N ALA A 733 36.79 16.01 29.92
CA ALA A 733 37.60 15.48 31.00
C ALA A 733 38.51 16.54 31.65
N PHE A 734 39.10 17.46 30.87
CA PHE A 734 39.83 18.63 31.37
C PHE A 734 38.96 19.49 32.30
N ASP A 735 37.70 19.69 31.94
CA ASP A 735 36.73 20.46 32.72
C ASP A 735 36.11 19.66 33.89
N GLY A 736 36.60 18.44 34.16
CA GLY A 736 36.10 17.56 35.22
C GLY A 736 34.71 16.97 34.95
N LYS A 737 34.34 16.85 33.67
CA LYS A 737 33.01 16.48 33.16
C LYS A 737 33.11 15.36 32.11
N ARG A 738 32.00 15.07 31.44
CA ARG A 738 31.91 14.16 30.28
C ARG A 738 31.01 14.74 29.19
N LEU A 739 31.04 14.13 28.01
CA LEU A 739 30.02 14.40 26.99
C LEU A 739 28.67 13.77 27.40
N PRO A 740 27.53 14.40 27.09
CA PRO A 740 26.22 13.77 27.26
C PRO A 740 26.08 12.58 26.33
N THR A 741 25.31 11.58 26.73
CA THR A 741 24.79 10.60 25.76
C THR A 741 23.73 11.26 24.89
N SER A 742 23.48 10.73 23.69
CA SER A 742 22.39 11.22 22.83
C SER A 742 21.01 11.07 23.46
N LEU A 743 20.83 10.14 24.39
CA LEU A 743 19.60 9.98 25.18
C LEU A 743 19.45 11.11 26.20
N GLU A 744 20.48 11.37 27.01
CA GLU A 744 20.47 12.46 27.99
C GLU A 744 20.26 13.80 27.31
N TRP A 745 20.96 14.04 26.21
CA TRP A 745 20.85 15.27 25.44
C TRP A 745 19.42 15.51 24.96
N GLU A 746 18.80 14.49 24.35
CA GLU A 746 17.44 14.60 23.84
C GLU A 746 16.43 14.75 24.97
N ALA A 747 16.56 13.97 26.05
CA ALA A 747 15.69 14.08 27.22
C ALA A 747 15.76 15.49 27.85
N ALA A 748 16.97 16.07 27.94
CA ALA A 748 17.17 17.44 28.43
C ALA A 748 16.55 18.50 27.51
N ALA A 749 16.56 18.28 26.19
CA ALA A 749 15.95 19.18 25.22
C ALA A 749 14.41 19.11 25.24
N ARG A 750 13.85 17.91 25.35
CA ARG A 750 12.41 17.61 25.23
C ARG A 750 11.61 17.80 26.50
N GLY A 751 12.24 17.54 27.65
CA GLY A 751 11.56 17.41 28.93
C GLY A 751 10.72 16.16 29.07
N SER A 752 10.05 16.07 30.22
CA SER A 752 9.21 14.94 30.64
C SER A 752 8.03 14.65 29.70
N PHE A 753 7.59 15.66 28.93
CA PHE A 753 6.38 15.59 28.11
C PHE A 753 6.67 15.58 26.60
N GLY A 754 7.93 15.45 26.18
CA GLY A 754 8.28 15.12 24.79
C GLY A 754 8.08 16.26 23.77
N ARG A 755 8.42 17.51 24.12
CA ARG A 755 8.27 18.68 23.24
C ARG A 755 9.08 18.54 21.93
N LEU A 756 8.53 19.04 20.81
CA LEU A 756 9.22 19.06 19.50
C LEU A 756 10.40 20.03 19.46
N PHE A 757 10.26 21.18 20.13
CA PHE A 757 11.31 22.18 20.33
C PHE A 757 11.47 22.43 21.84
N PRO A 758 12.63 22.94 22.29
CA PRO A 758 12.85 23.23 23.71
C PRO A 758 11.74 24.11 24.34
N TRP A 759 11.20 25.04 23.54
CA TRP A 759 10.14 25.96 23.95
C TRP A 759 8.69 25.43 23.77
N GLY A 760 8.50 24.25 23.19
CA GLY A 760 7.17 23.69 22.92
C GLY A 760 7.02 23.12 21.51
N ASP A 761 5.78 22.92 21.08
CA ASP A 761 5.49 22.25 19.79
C ASP A 761 5.27 23.20 18.61
N GLY A 762 5.11 24.50 18.88
CA GLY A 762 4.96 25.52 17.84
C GLY A 762 6.33 25.92 17.25
N PRO A 763 6.53 25.87 15.92
CA PRO A 763 7.76 26.38 15.31
C PRO A 763 7.84 27.90 15.50
N ASP A 764 9.03 28.40 15.87
CA ASP A 764 9.29 29.83 16.09
C ASP A 764 10.70 30.18 15.63
N ILE A 765 10.82 30.75 14.42
CA ILE A 765 12.12 31.11 13.81
C ILE A 765 12.87 32.18 14.60
N ALA A 766 12.21 32.95 15.46
CA ALA A 766 12.86 33.98 16.28
C ALA A 766 13.64 33.36 17.46
N ARG A 767 13.34 32.11 17.82
CA ARG A 767 13.95 31.38 18.95
C ARG A 767 15.13 30.51 18.54
N VAL A 768 15.46 30.39 17.26
CA VAL A 768 16.51 29.48 16.81
C VAL A 768 17.36 30.10 15.71
N ASN A 769 18.65 29.76 15.71
CA ASN A 769 19.55 30.05 14.60
C ASN A 769 19.54 28.84 13.64
N CYS A 770 18.83 28.94 12.53
CA CYS A 770 18.72 27.90 11.49
C CYS A 770 18.65 28.55 10.09
N ALA A 771 18.62 27.75 9.02
CA ALA A 771 18.64 28.27 7.65
C ALA A 771 17.49 29.24 7.37
N ASP A 772 16.28 28.93 7.85
CA ASP A 772 15.09 29.78 7.75
C ASP A 772 15.31 31.18 8.34
N THR A 773 16.08 31.30 9.41
CA THR A 773 16.43 32.58 10.05
C THR A 773 17.29 33.45 9.14
N TRP A 774 18.17 32.85 8.32
CA TRP A 774 19.04 33.56 7.39
C TRP A 774 18.37 33.94 6.07
N VAL A 775 17.27 33.25 5.73
CA VAL A 775 16.47 33.49 4.52
C VAL A 775 15.22 34.34 4.80
N ASP A 776 14.80 34.46 6.07
CA ASP A 776 13.60 35.17 6.53
C ASP A 776 12.28 34.62 5.94
N GLN A 777 12.25 33.31 5.68
CA GLN A 777 11.06 32.59 5.21
C GLN A 777 11.22 31.07 5.41
N PRO A 778 10.10 30.31 5.48
CA PRO A 778 10.15 28.86 5.64
C PRO A 778 10.85 28.12 4.50
N VAL A 779 11.86 27.33 4.82
CA VAL A 779 12.63 26.51 3.88
C VAL A 779 12.15 25.05 3.95
N VAL A 780 11.11 24.74 3.17
CA VAL A 780 10.37 23.47 3.29
C VAL A 780 10.93 22.35 2.41
N THR A 781 11.66 22.64 1.33
CA THR A 781 12.21 21.63 0.40
C THR A 781 13.73 21.75 0.25
N TYR A 782 14.38 20.68 -0.22
CA TYR A 782 15.80 20.73 -0.54
C TYR A 782 16.09 21.75 -1.66
N GLN A 783 15.22 21.84 -2.66
CA GLN A 783 15.34 22.82 -3.74
C GLN A 783 15.23 24.25 -3.22
N ALA A 784 14.29 24.53 -2.30
CA ALA A 784 14.20 25.83 -1.63
C ALA A 784 15.45 26.12 -0.80
N TRP A 785 15.95 25.13 -0.06
CA TRP A 785 17.19 25.27 0.71
C TRP A 785 18.39 25.59 -0.20
N TYR A 786 18.54 24.85 -1.31
CA TYR A 786 19.65 25.07 -2.23
C TYR A 786 19.58 26.44 -2.89
N ARG A 787 18.40 26.84 -3.37
CA ARG A 787 18.18 28.12 -4.06
C ARG A 787 18.33 29.31 -3.12
N ASP A 788 17.67 29.25 -1.96
CA ASP A 788 17.47 30.41 -1.10
C ASP A 788 18.55 30.52 0.00
N PHE A 789 19.05 29.39 0.50
CA PHE A 789 20.11 29.36 1.52
C PHE A 789 21.51 29.13 0.93
N ALA A 790 21.71 28.03 0.19
CA ALA A 790 23.03 27.61 -0.30
C ALA A 790 23.61 28.55 -1.38
N GLY A 791 22.81 29.49 -1.89
CA GLY A 791 23.26 30.62 -2.71
C GLY A 791 23.91 31.72 -1.88
N ASP A 792 23.20 32.84 -1.67
CA ASP A 792 23.79 34.05 -1.08
C ASP A 792 23.80 34.06 0.46
N ALA A 793 22.84 33.38 1.10
CA ALA A 793 22.70 33.42 2.56
C ALA A 793 23.83 32.66 3.28
N VAL A 794 24.30 31.54 2.71
CA VAL A 794 25.36 30.71 3.32
C VAL A 794 26.65 31.49 3.62
N ARG A 795 26.96 32.54 2.85
CA ARG A 795 28.16 33.38 3.05
C ARG A 795 28.08 34.27 4.28
N ARG A 796 26.85 34.59 4.71
CA ARG A 796 26.54 35.43 5.87
C ARG A 796 26.18 34.58 7.10
N ALA A 797 25.73 33.36 6.87
CA ALA A 797 25.33 32.42 7.91
C ALA A 797 26.51 31.90 8.73
N GLY A 798 26.26 31.65 10.00
CA GLY A 798 27.25 31.11 10.94
C GLY A 798 26.66 30.89 12.32
N VAL A 799 27.48 30.34 13.21
CA VAL A 799 27.15 30.30 14.64
C VAL A 799 27.09 31.71 15.22
N THR A 800 26.19 31.91 16.16
CA THR A 800 26.00 33.14 16.94
C THR A 800 26.51 32.94 18.38
N PRO A 801 26.79 34.01 19.14
CA PRO A 801 27.07 33.92 20.57
C PRO A 801 26.08 33.02 21.30
N VAL A 802 26.58 32.23 22.26
CA VAL A 802 25.72 31.40 23.10
C VAL A 802 24.74 32.28 23.88
N GLY A 803 23.50 31.83 24.01
CA GLY A 803 22.44 32.56 24.71
C GLY A 803 21.86 33.76 23.96
N GLU A 804 22.26 34.05 22.72
CA GLU A 804 21.66 35.11 21.89
C GLU A 804 20.14 34.89 21.71
N ARG A 805 19.70 33.62 21.70
CA ARG A 805 18.30 33.22 21.60
C ARG A 805 17.81 32.69 22.96
N PRO A 806 17.49 33.55 23.95
CA PRO A 806 17.10 33.10 25.28
C PRO A 806 15.78 32.30 25.31
N GLY A 807 14.97 32.41 24.24
CA GLY A 807 13.78 31.59 24.03
C GLY A 807 14.07 30.15 23.60
N ASN A 808 15.31 29.83 23.20
CA ASN A 808 15.80 28.48 22.94
C ASN A 808 16.14 27.72 24.23
N ARG A 809 15.22 27.79 25.19
CA ARG A 809 15.42 27.28 26.54
C ARG A 809 14.67 25.97 26.68
N SER A 810 15.37 24.93 27.12
CA SER A 810 14.76 23.66 27.47
C SER A 810 13.98 23.75 28.78
N PRO A 811 13.06 22.81 29.02
CA PRO A 811 12.46 22.53 30.33
C PRO A 811 13.38 22.72 31.54
N PHE A 812 14.63 22.26 31.42
CA PHE A 812 15.59 22.26 32.52
C PHE A 812 16.48 23.51 32.53
N GLY A 813 16.17 24.55 31.74
CA GLY A 813 16.93 25.80 31.69
C GLY A 813 18.20 25.75 30.83
N VAL A 814 18.40 24.70 30.03
CA VAL A 814 19.53 24.58 29.11
C VAL A 814 19.25 25.37 27.83
N LEU A 815 20.17 26.23 27.41
CA LEU A 815 20.00 27.09 26.23
C LEU A 815 20.63 26.51 24.97
N ASP A 816 20.11 26.93 23.83
CA ASP A 816 20.59 26.62 22.48
C ASP A 816 20.65 25.11 22.22
N MET A 817 19.66 24.37 22.71
CA MET A 817 19.58 22.93 22.47
C MET A 817 19.35 22.64 20.99
N VAL A 818 18.57 23.43 20.26
CA VAL A 818 18.35 23.19 18.82
C VAL A 818 18.95 24.31 17.98
N GLY A 819 19.56 23.99 16.84
CA GLY A 819 20.17 24.96 15.94
C GLY A 819 21.47 25.55 16.48
N ASN A 820 21.90 26.66 15.91
CA ASN A 820 23.23 27.25 16.12
C ASN A 820 24.34 26.28 15.66
N CYS A 821 24.70 25.27 16.45
CA CYS A 821 25.62 24.21 16.06
C CYS A 821 25.12 22.84 16.52
N TRP A 822 25.41 21.81 15.73
CA TRP A 822 25.35 20.42 16.17
C TRP A 822 26.24 20.20 17.38
N GLU A 823 25.84 19.31 18.27
CA GLU A 823 26.61 19.01 19.47
C GLU A 823 27.03 17.56 19.56
N TRP A 824 28.33 17.33 19.78
CA TRP A 824 28.87 15.99 20.03
C TRP A 824 28.28 15.33 21.27
N THR A 825 28.03 14.03 21.17
CA THR A 825 27.61 13.17 22.27
C THR A 825 28.61 12.02 22.48
N SER A 826 28.59 11.39 23.65
CA SER A 826 29.38 10.17 23.93
C SER A 826 28.82 8.92 23.24
N THR A 827 27.63 8.99 22.63
CA THR A 827 27.04 7.86 21.90
C THR A 827 27.83 7.62 20.61
N SER A 828 28.64 6.56 20.62
CA SER A 828 29.53 6.13 19.55
C SER A 828 29.00 4.93 18.78
N LEU A 829 29.34 4.84 17.50
CA LEU A 829 29.19 3.66 16.64
C LEU A 829 30.58 3.11 16.37
N ASP A 830 31.03 2.21 17.25
CA ASP A 830 32.45 1.82 17.34
C ASP A 830 32.98 1.15 16.06
N ASP A 831 32.17 0.32 15.41
CA ASP A 831 32.53 -0.34 14.14
C ASP A 831 32.77 0.63 12.97
N LEU A 832 32.28 1.87 13.07
CA LEU A 832 32.31 2.87 11.99
C LEU A 832 33.27 4.04 12.28
N GLY A 833 33.76 4.18 13.51
CA GLY A 833 34.55 5.35 13.91
C GLY A 833 33.73 6.65 13.87
N GLU A 834 32.43 6.55 14.12
CA GLU A 834 31.47 7.66 14.07
C GLU A 834 30.80 7.87 15.43
N ALA A 835 30.29 9.06 15.68
CA ALA A 835 29.53 9.40 16.88
C ALA A 835 28.27 10.20 16.53
N VAL A 836 27.30 10.15 17.42
CA VAL A 836 26.02 10.85 17.26
C VAL A 836 26.22 12.33 17.61
N ILE A 837 25.72 13.20 16.73
CA ILE A 837 25.56 14.64 16.97
C ILE A 837 24.08 14.98 17.10
N CYS A 838 23.74 15.96 17.94
CA CYS A 838 22.35 16.33 18.22
C CYS A 838 22.05 17.81 17.93
N GLY A 839 20.76 18.10 17.66
CA GLY A 839 20.18 19.45 17.71
C GLY A 839 20.09 20.22 16.40
N GLY A 840 20.87 19.90 15.38
CA GLY A 840 20.91 20.70 14.15
C GLY A 840 21.78 21.95 14.26
N SER A 841 22.06 22.58 13.12
CA SER A 841 22.92 23.77 13.04
C SER A 841 22.26 24.93 12.27
N TYR A 842 22.94 26.08 12.26
CA TYR A 842 22.53 27.29 11.55
C TYR A 842 22.25 27.11 10.05
N ASP A 843 22.77 26.05 9.43
CA ASP A 843 22.62 25.75 8.00
C ASP A 843 21.55 24.67 7.72
N ASN A 844 20.90 24.12 8.75
CA ASN A 844 19.79 23.20 8.58
C ASN A 844 18.45 23.97 8.56
N PRO A 845 17.46 23.54 7.74
CA PRO A 845 16.13 24.12 7.78
C PRO A 845 15.42 23.78 9.10
N MET A 846 14.50 24.62 9.57
CA MET A 846 13.75 24.48 10.82
C MET A 846 13.17 23.07 11.03
N ARG A 847 12.65 22.46 9.96
CA ARG A 847 12.11 21.08 10.00
C ARG A 847 13.14 20.01 10.39
N ALA A 848 14.43 20.30 10.21
CA ALA A 848 15.56 19.44 10.57
C ALA A 848 16.24 19.90 11.88
N VAL A 849 15.67 20.88 12.59
CA VAL A 849 16.20 21.47 13.82
C VAL A 849 15.17 21.26 14.94
N GLN A 850 15.03 20.01 15.38
CA GLN A 850 14.10 19.57 16.42
C GLN A 850 14.87 18.90 17.56
N THR A 851 14.23 18.72 18.70
CA THR A 851 14.81 18.04 19.85
C THR A 851 15.21 16.58 19.56
N SER A 852 14.54 15.93 18.60
CA SER A 852 14.88 14.59 18.10
C SER A 852 15.89 14.57 16.97
N SER A 853 16.35 15.73 16.47
CA SER A 853 17.29 15.79 15.36
C SER A 853 18.64 15.19 15.75
N LYS A 854 19.02 14.12 15.06
CA LYS A 854 20.29 13.41 15.23
C LYS A 854 20.97 13.24 13.89
N GLY A 855 22.28 13.40 13.89
CA GLY A 855 23.17 13.07 12.79
C GLY A 855 24.24 12.09 13.24
N ILE A 856 24.89 11.44 12.29
CA ILE A 856 26.10 10.65 12.52
C ILE A 856 27.26 11.41 11.88
N TYR A 857 28.35 11.58 12.61
CA TYR A 857 29.53 12.26 12.11
C TYR A 857 30.80 11.53 12.52
N ARG A 858 31.79 11.53 11.63
CA ARG A 858 33.07 10.83 11.86
C ARG A 858 33.80 11.44 13.05
N LYS A 859 34.31 10.62 13.98
CA LYS A 859 35.00 11.09 15.19
C LYS A 859 36.18 12.03 14.89
N ARG A 860 36.89 11.78 13.78
CA ARG A 860 38.00 12.62 13.27
C ARG A 860 37.54 13.87 12.49
N GLY A 861 36.25 13.96 12.17
CA GLY A 861 35.69 15.04 11.37
C GLY A 861 35.61 16.33 12.17
N THR A 862 35.79 17.45 11.48
CA THR A 862 35.65 18.81 12.02
C THR A 862 34.78 19.64 11.08
N SER A 863 33.88 20.46 11.61
CA SER A 863 32.93 21.25 10.82
C SER A 863 32.66 22.61 11.46
N ASN A 864 32.39 23.63 10.65
CA ASN A 864 31.94 24.95 11.11
C ASN A 864 30.59 24.91 11.84
N ALA A 865 29.86 23.81 11.66
CA ALA A 865 28.52 23.64 12.19
C ALA A 865 28.48 22.66 13.38
N VAL A 866 29.62 22.12 13.84
CA VAL A 866 29.69 21.11 14.91
C VAL A 866 30.54 21.62 16.06
N GLY A 867 29.92 21.75 17.24
CA GLY A 867 30.52 22.01 18.54
C GLY A 867 30.10 20.94 19.56
N PHE A 868 30.01 21.30 20.83
CA PHE A 868 29.67 20.37 21.91
C PHE A 868 29.31 21.08 23.22
N ARG A 869 28.73 20.33 24.15
CA ARG A 869 28.56 20.74 25.55
C ARG A 869 28.96 19.60 26.49
N CYS A 870 29.21 19.96 27.74
CA CYS A 870 29.60 19.00 28.78
C CYS A 870 28.45 18.77 29.77
N VAL A 871 28.50 17.62 30.43
CA VAL A 871 27.62 17.25 31.53
C VAL A 871 28.39 16.64 32.69
N GLN A 872 27.78 16.66 33.87
CA GLN A 872 28.30 16.05 35.09
C GLN A 872 27.22 15.19 35.73
N ASP A 873 27.57 14.00 36.21
CA ASP A 873 26.66 13.19 37.01
C ASP A 873 26.37 13.91 38.34
N ALA A 874 25.09 14.00 38.73
CA ALA A 874 24.71 14.60 40.01
C ALA A 874 24.50 13.52 41.07
N ASP A 875 25.17 13.66 42.23
CA ASP A 875 24.99 12.75 43.36
C ASP A 875 23.57 12.84 43.92
N THR A 876 23.00 11.69 44.26
CA THR A 876 21.64 11.55 44.83
C THR A 876 21.55 11.96 46.31
N SER A 877 22.65 12.42 46.92
CA SER A 877 22.79 12.59 48.37
C SER A 877 22.91 14.06 48.82
N SER A 878 21.89 14.88 48.61
CA SER A 878 21.81 16.19 49.29
C SER A 878 20.40 16.70 49.63
N THR A 879 19.36 15.88 49.47
CA THR A 879 18.01 16.18 50.00
C THR A 879 17.73 15.32 51.23
N GLY A 880 18.40 15.60 52.35
CA GLY A 880 18.19 14.80 53.55
C GLY A 880 19.01 15.14 54.78
N GLU A 881 19.39 16.40 55.03
CA GLU A 881 19.80 16.81 56.38
C GLU A 881 19.03 18.05 56.83
N THR A 882 17.93 17.73 57.49
CA THR A 882 17.26 18.48 58.55
C THR A 882 18.24 19.32 59.37
N THR A 883 18.06 20.65 59.39
CA THR A 883 18.53 21.48 60.51
C THR A 883 17.30 21.88 61.32
N GLN A 884 17.33 21.47 62.60
CA GLN A 884 16.39 21.82 63.66
C GLN A 884 16.25 23.32 63.87
#